data_AF-P04786-F1
#
_entry.id   AF-P04786-F1
#
_cell.length_a   1.000
_cell.length_b   1.000
_cell.length_c   1.000
_cell.angle_alpha   90.00
_cell.angle_beta   90.00
_cell.angle_gamma   90.00
#
_symmetry.space_group_name_H-M   'P 1'
#
loop_
_entity.id
_entity.type
_entity.pdbx_description
1 polymer ?
#
loop_
_entity_poly.entity_id
_entity_poly.type
_entity_poly.pdbx_seq_one_letter_code
_entity_poly.pdbx_strand_id
1 'polypeptide(L)'
;MTIADASKVNHELSSDDDDDVPLSQTLKKRKVASMNSASLQDEAEPYDSDEAISKISKKKTKKIKTEPVQSSSLPSPPAKKSATSKPKKIKKEDGDVKVKTTKKEEQENEKKKREEEEEEDKKAKEEEEEYKWWEKENEDDTIKWVTLKHNGVIFPPPYQPLPSHIKLYYDGKPVDLPPQAEEVAGFFAALLESDHAKNPVFQKNFFNDFLQVLKESGGPLNGIEIKEFSRCDFTKMFDYFQLQKEQKKQLTSQEKKQIRLEREKFEEDYKFCELDGRREQVGNFKVEPPDLFRGRGAHPKTGKLKRRVNPEDIVLNLSKDAPVPPAPEGHKWGEIRHDNTVQWLAMWRENIFNSFKYVRLAANSSLKGQSDYKKFEKARQLKSYIDAIRRDYTRNLKSKVMLERQKAVAIYLIDVFALRAGGEKSEDEADTVGCCSLRYEHVTLKPPNTVIFDFLGKDSIRFYQEVEVDKQVFKNLTIFKRPPKQPGHQLFDRLDPSILNKYLQNYMPGLTAKVFRTYNASKTMQDQLDLIPNKGSVAEKILKYNAANRTVAILCNHQRTVTKGHAQTVEKANNRIQELEWQKIRCKRAILQLDKDLLKKEPKYFEEIDDLTKEDEATIHKRIIDREIEKYQRKFVRENDKRKFEKEELLPESQLKEWLEKVDEKKQEFEKELKTGEVELKSSWNSVEKIKAQVEKLEQRIQTSSIQLKDKEENSQVSLGTSKINYIDPRLSVVFCKKYDVPIEKIFTKTLREKFKWAIESVDENWRF
;
A
#
# COMPACT_ATOMS: atom_id res chain seq x y z
N MET A 1 -38.69 -35.36 -38.10
CA MET A 1 -37.82 -34.24 -38.55
C MET A 1 -38.30 -33.03 -37.77
N THR A 2 -37.69 -32.55 -36.69
CA THR A 2 -36.28 -32.37 -36.33
C THR A 2 -36.07 -32.71 -34.85
N ILE A 3 -34.94 -33.33 -34.55
CA ILE A 3 -34.50 -33.75 -33.21
C ILE A 3 -33.54 -32.70 -32.67
N ALA A 4 -33.78 -32.33 -31.41
CA ALA A 4 -32.87 -31.86 -30.37
C ALA A 4 -31.61 -31.04 -30.74
N ASP A 5 -31.49 -29.87 -30.11
CA ASP A 5 -30.24 -29.55 -29.42
C ASP A 5 -30.53 -28.76 -28.14
N ALA A 6 -30.39 -29.47 -27.01
CA ALA A 6 -30.51 -28.93 -25.66
C ALA A 6 -29.11 -28.87 -25.06
N SER A 7 -28.33 -27.85 -25.43
CA SER A 7 -27.03 -27.57 -24.81
C SER A 7 -27.25 -26.80 -23.50
N LYS A 8 -27.54 -27.52 -22.42
CA LYS A 8 -27.30 -27.04 -21.05
C LYS A 8 -25.80 -27.10 -20.77
N VAL A 9 -25.10 -26.02 -21.05
CA VAL A 9 -23.74 -25.78 -20.52
C VAL A 9 -23.91 -25.23 -19.11
N ASN A 10 -23.78 -26.09 -18.10
CA ASN A 10 -23.59 -25.69 -16.71
C ASN A 10 -22.25 -24.98 -16.60
N HIS A 11 -22.27 -23.65 -16.72
CA HIS A 11 -21.14 -22.81 -16.37
C HIS A 11 -21.15 -22.63 -14.84
N GLU A 12 -20.52 -23.56 -14.12
CA GLU A 12 -20.07 -23.28 -12.75
C GLU A 12 -18.98 -22.20 -12.86
N LEU A 13 -19.40 -20.94 -12.72
CA LEU A 13 -18.54 -19.77 -12.68
C LEU A 13 -17.78 -19.79 -11.36
N SER A 14 -16.57 -20.34 -11.37
CA SER A 14 -15.62 -20.24 -10.27
C SER A 14 -15.26 -18.78 -10.02
N SER A 15 -15.89 -18.15 -9.02
CA SER A 15 -15.73 -16.73 -8.69
C SER A 15 -14.45 -16.40 -7.88
N ASP A 16 -13.40 -17.21 -7.99
CA ASP A 16 -12.26 -17.19 -7.05
C ASP A 16 -10.97 -16.52 -7.58
N ASP A 17 -10.97 -16.02 -8.83
CA ASP A 17 -9.74 -15.56 -9.50
C ASP A 17 -9.28 -14.14 -9.09
N ASP A 18 -10.15 -13.31 -8.49
CA ASP A 18 -9.82 -11.90 -8.20
C ASP A 18 -9.28 -11.60 -6.80
N ASP A 19 -9.39 -12.53 -5.84
CA ASP A 19 -8.90 -12.26 -4.46
C ASP A 19 -7.37 -12.28 -4.33
N ASP A 20 -6.66 -12.45 -5.45
CA ASP A 20 -5.20 -12.47 -5.52
C ASP A 20 -4.61 -11.20 -6.18
N VAL A 21 -5.41 -10.13 -6.34
CA VAL A 21 -4.93 -8.79 -6.71
C VAL A 21 -4.22 -8.15 -5.51
N PRO A 22 -2.91 -7.86 -5.56
CA PRO A 22 -2.21 -7.24 -4.44
C PRO A 22 -2.81 -5.86 -4.14
N LEU A 23 -3.17 -5.58 -2.87
CA LEU A 23 -3.70 -4.28 -2.40
C LEU A 23 -2.79 -3.08 -2.78
N SER A 24 -1.51 -3.35 -3.08
CA SER A 24 -0.59 -2.35 -3.65
C SER A 24 -1.07 -1.75 -4.99
N GLN A 25 -2.02 -2.40 -5.68
CA GLN A 25 -2.65 -1.91 -6.90
C GLN A 25 -3.79 -0.93 -6.64
N THR A 26 -4.46 -0.96 -5.48
CA THR A 26 -5.56 -0.03 -5.14
C THR A 26 -5.11 1.21 -4.35
N LEU A 27 -3.96 1.15 -3.65
CA LEU A 27 -3.49 2.26 -2.79
C LEU A 27 -2.38 3.13 -3.38
N LYS A 28 -1.90 2.89 -4.60
CA LYS A 28 -0.88 3.75 -5.22
C LYS A 28 -1.52 4.79 -6.15
N LYS A 29 -1.81 5.98 -5.59
CA LYS A 29 -1.70 7.23 -6.37
C LYS A 29 -0.27 7.30 -6.90
N ARG A 30 -0.08 6.89 -8.15
CA ARG A 30 1.17 7.07 -8.90
C ARG A 30 1.44 8.58 -9.04
N LYS A 31 2.31 9.13 -8.19
CA LYS A 31 3.22 10.18 -8.64
C LYS A 31 4.21 9.48 -9.57
N VAL A 32 4.03 9.65 -10.87
CA VAL A 32 5.04 9.30 -11.87
C VAL A 32 6.17 10.31 -11.70
N ALA A 33 7.33 9.86 -11.22
CA ALA A 33 8.57 10.59 -11.33
C ALA A 33 9.58 9.67 -12.03
N SER A 34 9.92 10.01 -13.27
CA SER A 34 11.11 9.52 -13.95
C SER A 34 11.76 10.73 -14.60
N MET A 35 12.93 11.09 -14.05
CA MET A 35 14.13 11.58 -14.73
C MET A 35 13.98 12.80 -15.65
N ASN A 36 14.42 13.96 -15.16
CA ASN A 36 15.55 14.65 -15.77
C ASN A 36 16.31 15.50 -14.76
N SER A 37 17.61 15.57 -15.00
CA SER A 37 18.65 16.32 -14.31
C SER A 37 18.37 17.83 -14.27
N ALA A 38 18.85 18.47 -13.20
CA ALA A 38 19.04 19.90 -13.05
C ALA A 38 17.75 20.77 -13.07
N SER A 39 17.06 20.83 -11.93
CA SER A 39 16.65 22.09 -11.28
C SER A 39 15.59 21.85 -10.19
N LEU A 40 15.90 22.42 -9.02
CA LEU A 40 15.04 22.82 -7.89
C LEU A 40 14.07 21.78 -7.27
N GLN A 41 14.38 21.52 -6.01
CA GLN A 41 13.76 20.61 -5.05
C GLN A 41 12.30 20.94 -4.75
N ASP A 42 11.40 19.98 -4.94
CA ASP A 42 10.12 19.92 -4.19
C ASP A 42 9.74 18.46 -3.88
N GLU A 43 10.48 17.88 -2.94
CA GLU A 43 10.12 16.62 -2.28
C GLU A 43 9.43 16.95 -0.96
N ALA A 44 8.19 16.46 -0.81
CA ALA A 44 7.44 16.49 0.43
C ALA A 44 8.07 15.49 1.41
N GLU A 45 8.83 16.01 2.38
CA GLU A 45 9.29 15.27 3.56
C GLU A 45 8.11 14.57 4.26
N PRO A 46 8.23 13.29 4.62
CA PRO A 46 7.30 12.69 5.57
C PRO A 46 7.51 13.39 6.90
N TYR A 47 6.44 13.97 7.45
CA TYR A 47 6.42 14.50 8.80
C TYR A 47 6.98 13.43 9.75
N ASP A 48 8.12 13.74 10.37
CA ASP A 48 8.69 12.95 11.44
C ASP A 48 7.72 13.02 12.62
N SER A 49 6.93 11.96 12.80
CA SER A 49 5.85 11.89 13.78
C SER A 49 6.33 11.77 15.23
N ASP A 50 7.63 11.87 15.49
CA ASP A 50 8.19 11.70 16.83
C ASP A 50 8.00 12.93 17.75
N GLU A 51 7.57 14.09 17.23
CA GLU A 51 7.28 15.26 18.08
C GLU A 51 5.86 15.26 18.70
N ALA A 52 4.93 14.47 18.18
CA ALA A 52 3.54 14.42 18.67
C ALA A 52 3.35 13.53 19.91
N ILE A 53 4.34 12.69 20.27
CA ILE A 53 4.24 11.76 21.40
C ILE A 53 4.60 12.43 22.75
N SER A 54 5.15 13.65 22.73
CA SER A 54 5.56 14.36 23.97
C SER A 54 4.45 15.14 24.69
N LYS A 55 3.21 15.20 24.15
CA LYS A 55 2.12 16.04 24.71
C LYS A 55 0.88 15.30 25.23
N ILE A 56 0.84 13.96 25.20
CA ILE A 56 -0.33 13.17 25.66
C ILE A 56 -0.15 12.59 27.08
N SER A 57 1.02 12.69 27.72
CA SER A 57 1.22 12.25 29.12
C SER A 57 1.10 13.40 30.15
N LYS A 58 -0.04 14.11 30.18
CA LYS A 58 -0.41 14.99 31.30
C LYS A 58 -1.92 14.93 31.57
N LYS A 59 -2.43 13.78 32.02
CA LYS A 59 -3.69 13.68 32.76
C LYS A 59 -3.71 12.36 33.55
N LYS A 60 -4.06 12.46 34.84
CA LYS A 60 -4.11 11.42 35.90
C LYS A 60 -2.79 11.06 36.59
N THR A 61 -2.27 12.01 37.38
CA THR A 61 -1.58 11.71 38.63
C THR A 61 -2.58 11.11 39.63
N LYS A 62 -2.63 9.78 39.74
CA LYS A 62 -3.08 9.11 40.96
C LYS A 62 -1.86 8.93 41.86
N LYS A 63 -1.91 9.56 43.04
CA LYS A 63 -0.95 9.37 44.14
C LYS A 63 -0.85 7.87 44.46
N ILE A 64 0.33 7.28 44.26
CA ILE A 64 0.73 6.04 44.91
C ILE A 64 1.49 6.48 46.17
N LYS A 65 0.90 6.27 47.34
CA LYS A 65 1.59 6.29 48.63
C LYS A 65 2.17 4.90 48.84
N THR A 66 3.49 4.84 48.98
CA THR A 66 4.23 3.75 49.62
C THR A 66 3.98 3.80 51.12
N GLU A 67 3.65 2.66 51.74
CA GLU A 67 4.24 2.16 52.99
C GLU A 67 3.75 0.72 53.28
N PRO A 68 4.49 -0.06 54.11
CA PRO A 68 4.69 -1.50 53.91
C PRO A 68 3.72 -2.43 54.67
N VAL A 69 3.88 -3.70 54.31
CA VAL A 69 3.18 -4.92 54.75
C VAL A 69 3.13 -5.11 56.28
N GLN A 70 1.94 -5.33 56.86
CA GLN A 70 1.56 -6.58 57.58
C GLN A 70 0.20 -6.48 58.35
N SER A 71 -0.56 -7.57 58.25
CA SER A 71 -1.60 -8.11 59.16
C SER A 71 -3.08 -7.60 59.13
N SER A 72 -3.89 -8.42 58.44
CA SER A 72 -5.17 -9.06 58.83
C SER A 72 -6.44 -8.31 59.30
N SER A 73 -7.54 -8.68 58.61
CA SER A 73 -8.96 -8.86 59.04
C SER A 73 -10.01 -7.73 58.81
N LEU A 74 -10.70 -7.82 57.65
CA LEU A 74 -12.16 -8.03 57.40
C LEU A 74 -13.29 -7.23 58.14
N PRO A 75 -14.52 -7.07 57.55
CA PRO A 75 -15.14 -5.76 57.26
C PRO A 75 -16.65 -5.61 57.64
N SER A 76 -17.24 -4.41 57.52
CA SER A 76 -18.59 -4.10 56.91
C SER A 76 -19.14 -2.67 57.23
N PRO A 77 -20.10 -2.10 56.44
CA PRO A 77 -20.45 -0.66 56.32
C PRO A 77 -21.94 -0.36 56.70
N PRO A 78 -22.73 0.62 56.16
CA PRO A 78 -22.59 2.07 55.78
C PRO A 78 -23.74 2.99 56.35
N ALA A 79 -23.73 4.33 56.16
CA ALA A 79 -24.94 5.18 56.12
C ALA A 79 -24.77 6.59 55.49
N LYS A 80 -25.88 7.14 54.94
CA LYS A 80 -26.08 8.29 54.03
C LYS A 80 -26.33 9.67 54.72
N LYS A 81 -26.26 10.75 53.90
CA LYS A 81 -27.07 12.03 53.83
C LYS A 81 -26.18 13.30 53.80
N SER A 82 -26.52 14.48 53.27
CA SER A 82 -27.25 15.01 52.08
C SER A 82 -27.25 16.55 52.20
N ALA A 83 -27.09 17.30 51.08
CA ALA A 83 -27.43 18.74 50.85
C ALA A 83 -26.67 19.80 51.70
N THR A 84 -26.34 21.05 51.32
CA THR A 84 -27.00 22.14 50.55
C THR A 84 -25.94 23.26 50.32
N SER A 85 -25.81 23.93 49.16
CA SER A 85 -26.31 25.29 48.81
C SER A 85 -25.18 26.32 48.51
N LYS A 86 -25.28 27.04 47.37
CA LYS A 86 -24.53 28.27 47.00
C LYS A 86 -25.18 29.53 47.59
N PRO A 87 -24.47 30.67 47.60
CA PRO A 87 -25.04 31.90 47.02
C PRO A 87 -24.07 32.72 46.14
N LYS A 88 -24.63 33.71 45.42
CA LYS A 88 -24.06 34.59 44.36
C LYS A 88 -23.92 36.07 44.83
N LYS A 89 -23.18 36.85 44.00
CA LYS A 89 -23.11 38.34 43.80
C LYS A 89 -22.05 39.08 44.63
N ILE A 90 -21.24 39.98 44.04
CA ILE A 90 -21.59 41.39 43.70
C ILE A 90 -20.83 41.90 42.44
N LYS A 91 -21.51 42.79 41.68
CA LYS A 91 -21.06 43.64 40.55
C LYS A 91 -20.51 45.00 41.04
N LYS A 92 -19.67 45.67 40.23
CA LYS A 92 -19.68 47.15 40.05
C LYS A 92 -19.31 47.53 38.60
N GLU A 93 -20.07 48.50 38.08
CA GLU A 93 -19.97 49.28 36.82
C GLU A 93 -18.82 50.33 36.94
N ASP A 94 -18.30 51.06 35.94
CA ASP A 94 -18.94 51.75 34.78
C ASP A 94 -17.85 52.27 33.81
N GLY A 95 -18.19 52.62 32.54
CA GLY A 95 -17.32 53.42 31.65
C GLY A 95 -17.41 53.15 30.14
N ASP A 96 -17.98 54.12 29.41
CA ASP A 96 -18.49 54.14 28.02
C ASP A 96 -17.43 54.17 26.87
N VAL A 97 -17.89 53.84 25.64
CA VAL A 97 -17.55 54.41 24.30
C VAL A 97 -17.38 53.37 23.15
N LYS A 98 -18.47 53.24 22.38
CA LYS A 98 -18.68 53.16 20.91
C LYS A 98 -17.84 52.25 19.96
N VAL A 99 -18.60 51.34 19.33
CA VAL A 99 -18.78 51.11 17.86
C VAL A 99 -17.56 50.67 17.03
N LYS A 100 -17.41 49.35 16.83
CA LYS A 100 -17.07 48.66 15.54
C LYS A 100 -16.79 47.16 15.76
N THR A 101 -17.80 46.36 16.09
CA THR A 101 -17.65 44.89 16.20
C THR A 101 -18.99 44.18 16.00
N THR A 102 -19.43 44.06 14.75
CA THR A 102 -20.59 43.21 14.40
C THR A 102 -20.35 42.36 13.13
N LYS A 103 -19.09 42.23 12.67
CA LYS A 103 -18.73 41.32 11.55
C LYS A 103 -17.70 40.25 11.91
N LYS A 104 -17.10 40.29 13.11
CA LYS A 104 -16.09 39.32 13.56
C LYS A 104 -16.70 38.19 14.41
N GLU A 105 -17.81 38.46 15.10
CA GLU A 105 -18.49 37.45 15.95
C GLU A 105 -19.33 36.45 15.15
N GLU A 106 -19.84 36.81 13.96
CA GLU A 106 -20.58 35.86 13.10
C GLU A 106 -19.66 34.79 12.47
N GLN A 107 -18.44 35.15 12.05
CA GLN A 107 -17.49 34.18 11.45
C GLN A 107 -16.86 33.23 12.48
N GLU A 108 -16.73 33.66 13.75
CA GLU A 108 -16.16 32.84 14.81
C GLU A 108 -17.18 31.83 15.37
N ASN A 109 -18.47 32.19 15.38
CA ASN A 109 -19.56 31.27 15.71
C ASN A 109 -19.80 30.21 14.63
N GLU A 110 -19.67 30.55 13.35
CA GLU A 110 -19.86 29.60 12.24
C GLU A 110 -18.72 28.56 12.18
N LYS A 111 -17.49 28.96 12.55
CA LYS A 111 -16.33 28.06 12.62
C LYS A 111 -16.40 27.12 13.84
N LYS A 112 -16.81 27.62 15.01
CA LYS A 112 -17.05 26.78 16.20
C LYS A 112 -18.17 25.78 15.99
N LYS A 113 -19.26 26.20 15.34
CA LYS A 113 -20.39 25.30 15.04
C LYS A 113 -20.01 24.17 14.08
N ARG A 114 -19.16 24.44 13.09
CA ARG A 114 -18.59 23.39 12.20
C ARG A 114 -17.62 22.45 12.91
N GLU A 115 -16.80 22.96 13.82
CA GLU A 115 -15.87 22.13 14.60
C GLU A 115 -16.62 21.26 15.64
N GLU A 116 -17.71 21.76 16.22
CA GLU A 116 -18.60 20.99 17.11
C GLU A 116 -19.41 19.93 16.34
N GLU A 117 -19.96 20.26 15.15
CA GLU A 117 -20.63 19.29 14.28
C GLU A 117 -19.67 18.18 13.82
N GLU A 118 -18.41 18.49 13.47
CA GLU A 118 -17.41 17.46 13.10
C GLU A 118 -16.95 16.59 14.28
N GLU A 119 -16.97 17.09 15.52
CA GLU A 119 -16.69 16.28 16.72
C GLU A 119 -17.89 15.42 17.14
N GLU A 120 -19.13 15.94 17.04
CA GLU A 120 -20.34 15.16 17.28
C GLU A 120 -20.51 14.04 16.25
N ASP A 121 -20.23 14.27 14.96
CA ASP A 121 -20.31 13.24 13.92
C ASP A 121 -19.24 12.13 14.10
N LYS A 122 -18.10 12.45 14.71
CA LYS A 122 -17.08 11.46 15.08
C LYS A 122 -17.48 10.65 16.30
N LYS A 123 -18.07 11.28 17.31
CA LYS A 123 -18.58 10.58 18.50
C LYS A 123 -19.79 9.72 18.17
N ALA A 124 -20.72 10.20 17.36
CA ALA A 124 -21.88 9.42 16.91
C ALA A 124 -21.47 8.17 16.12
N LYS A 125 -20.39 8.24 15.32
CA LYS A 125 -19.80 7.06 14.65
C LYS A 125 -19.03 6.11 15.57
N GLU A 126 -18.57 6.58 16.73
CA GLU A 126 -17.92 5.74 17.74
C GLU A 126 -18.93 5.14 18.74
N GLU A 127 -20.16 5.68 18.83
CA GLU A 127 -21.22 5.23 19.75
C GLU A 127 -22.23 4.24 19.13
N GLU A 128 -22.27 4.05 17.80
CA GLU A 128 -22.93 2.87 17.22
C GLU A 128 -22.17 1.62 17.67
N GLU A 129 -22.86 0.69 18.36
CA GLU A 129 -22.29 -0.63 18.73
C GLU A 129 -21.66 -1.28 17.50
N GLU A 130 -20.33 -1.23 17.44
CA GLU A 130 -19.57 -1.56 16.26
C GLU A 130 -19.79 -3.03 15.89
N TYR A 131 -20.36 -3.27 14.72
CA TYR A 131 -20.84 -4.61 14.33
C TYR A 131 -19.69 -5.62 14.20
N LYS A 132 -19.52 -6.46 15.23
CA LYS A 132 -18.52 -7.53 15.29
C LYS A 132 -18.98 -8.78 14.57
N TRP A 133 -19.00 -8.73 13.25
CA TRP A 133 -19.45 -9.84 12.39
C TRP A 133 -18.74 -11.18 12.66
N TRP A 134 -17.53 -11.16 13.24
CA TRP A 134 -16.75 -12.36 13.57
C TRP A 134 -17.22 -13.08 14.84
N GLU A 135 -18.11 -12.49 15.64
CA GLU A 135 -18.71 -13.13 16.81
C GLU A 135 -19.97 -13.94 16.47
N LYS A 136 -20.47 -13.83 15.23
CA LYS A 136 -21.59 -14.64 14.75
C LYS A 136 -21.12 -16.03 14.32
N GLU A 137 -21.82 -17.07 14.78
CA GLU A 137 -21.56 -18.45 14.39
C GLU A 137 -22.20 -18.80 13.04
N ASN A 138 -21.37 -19.32 12.12
CA ASN A 138 -21.73 -20.16 10.95
C ASN A 138 -23.13 -19.97 10.35
N GLU A 139 -23.41 -18.78 9.80
CA GLU A 139 -24.56 -18.57 8.92
C GLU A 139 -24.30 -19.19 7.53
N ASP A 140 -25.38 -19.67 6.89
CA ASP A 140 -25.38 -20.14 5.51
C ASP A 140 -24.81 -19.05 4.58
N ASP A 141 -23.73 -19.37 3.86
CA ASP A 141 -23.02 -18.44 2.99
C ASP A 141 -23.60 -18.38 1.58
N THR A 142 -24.74 -19.04 1.33
CA THR A 142 -25.41 -19.04 0.02
C THR A 142 -26.07 -17.69 -0.27
N ILE A 143 -26.65 -17.06 0.75
CA ILE A 143 -27.22 -15.71 0.69
C ILE A 143 -26.21 -14.74 1.27
N LYS A 144 -25.78 -13.76 0.47
CA LYS A 144 -24.76 -12.77 0.86
C LYS A 144 -25.35 -11.55 1.56
N TRP A 145 -26.62 -11.25 1.30
CA TRP A 145 -27.33 -10.11 1.86
C TRP A 145 -28.84 -10.29 1.74
N VAL A 146 -29.58 -9.61 2.61
CA VAL A 146 -31.05 -9.48 2.57
C VAL A 146 -31.42 -8.13 1.98
N THR A 147 -30.79 -7.05 2.46
CA THR A 147 -30.98 -5.70 1.93
C THR A 147 -29.67 -5.08 1.43
N LEU A 148 -29.72 -4.45 0.27
CA LEU A 148 -28.59 -3.77 -0.35
C LEU A 148 -29.05 -2.52 -1.09
N LYS A 149 -28.60 -1.35 -0.63
CA LYS A 149 -28.80 -0.04 -1.27
C LYS A 149 -27.46 0.63 -1.50
N HIS A 150 -27.22 1.19 -2.68
CA HIS A 150 -25.99 1.92 -3.00
C HIS A 150 -26.27 2.99 -4.06
N ASN A 151 -25.38 3.96 -4.22
CA ASN A 151 -25.55 5.10 -5.13
C ASN A 151 -24.95 4.89 -6.53
N GLY A 152 -24.82 3.64 -6.98
CA GLY A 152 -24.23 3.32 -8.29
C GLY A 152 -22.71 3.50 -8.32
N VAL A 153 -22.21 4.17 -9.37
CA VAL A 153 -20.76 4.34 -9.64
C VAL A 153 -20.46 5.76 -10.12
N ILE A 154 -19.21 6.18 -9.95
CA ILE A 154 -18.69 7.45 -10.52
C ILE A 154 -17.99 7.16 -11.85
N PHE A 155 -18.47 7.80 -12.91
CA PHE A 155 -17.81 7.78 -14.21
C PHE A 155 -16.57 8.68 -14.25
N PRO A 156 -15.54 8.32 -15.03
CA PRO A 156 -14.45 9.25 -15.33
C PRO A 156 -15.02 10.50 -16.04
N PRO A 157 -14.39 11.67 -15.85
CA PRO A 157 -14.84 12.89 -16.52
C PRO A 157 -14.86 12.72 -18.05
N PRO A 158 -15.74 13.47 -18.75
CA PRO A 158 -15.74 13.49 -20.20
C PRO A 158 -14.41 14.03 -20.73
N TYR A 159 -14.03 13.60 -21.92
CA TYR A 159 -12.83 14.10 -22.59
C TYR A 159 -12.91 15.61 -22.82
N GLN A 160 -11.82 16.32 -22.54
CA GLN A 160 -11.66 17.74 -22.84
C GLN A 160 -10.73 17.86 -24.05
N PRO A 161 -11.23 18.28 -25.23
CA PRO A 161 -10.41 18.42 -26.43
C PRO A 161 -9.20 19.33 -26.22
N LEU A 162 -8.13 19.04 -26.94
CA LEU A 162 -6.90 19.81 -26.88
C LEU A 162 -7.11 21.23 -27.43
N PRO A 163 -6.30 22.21 -26.98
CA PRO A 163 -6.28 23.52 -27.61
C PRO A 163 -5.99 23.40 -29.11
N SER A 164 -6.66 24.20 -29.94
CA SER A 164 -6.63 24.08 -31.41
C SER A 164 -5.23 24.15 -32.06
N HIS A 165 -4.23 24.67 -31.37
CA HIS A 165 -2.84 24.74 -31.84
C HIS A 165 -1.98 23.51 -31.48
N ILE A 166 -2.49 22.62 -30.62
CA ILE A 166 -1.86 21.37 -30.23
C ILE A 166 -2.46 20.24 -31.07
N LYS A 167 -1.68 19.71 -32.00
CA LYS A 167 -2.14 18.69 -32.97
C LYS A 167 -1.13 17.54 -33.07
N LEU A 168 -1.63 16.40 -33.53
CA LEU A 168 -0.82 15.33 -34.10
C LEU A 168 -0.24 15.83 -35.44
N TYR A 169 1.04 15.56 -35.70
CA TYR A 169 1.64 15.80 -37.01
C TYR A 169 1.83 14.47 -37.75
N TYR A 170 1.53 14.45 -39.04
CA TYR A 170 1.74 13.30 -39.91
C TYR A 170 2.46 13.76 -41.18
N ASP A 171 3.64 13.20 -41.47
CA ASP A 171 4.53 13.67 -42.54
C ASP A 171 4.76 15.21 -42.48
N GLY A 172 4.96 15.73 -41.26
CA GLY A 172 5.17 17.15 -41.01
C GLY A 172 3.92 18.04 -41.16
N LYS A 173 2.75 17.49 -41.50
CA LYS A 173 1.49 18.23 -41.63
C LYS A 173 0.60 18.06 -40.38
N PRO A 174 -0.01 19.13 -39.86
CA PRO A 174 -0.93 19.02 -38.73
C PRO A 174 -2.22 18.28 -39.12
N VAL A 175 -2.64 17.32 -38.31
CA VAL A 175 -3.86 16.52 -38.53
C VAL A 175 -4.99 17.01 -37.62
N ASP A 176 -6.17 17.22 -38.21
CA ASP A 176 -7.39 17.57 -37.48
C ASP A 176 -8.13 16.29 -37.11
N LEU A 177 -7.90 15.83 -35.87
CA LEU A 177 -8.52 14.61 -35.36
C LEU A 177 -9.93 14.90 -34.80
N PRO A 178 -10.92 14.01 -35.04
CA PRO A 178 -12.16 14.06 -34.28
C PRO A 178 -11.89 13.80 -32.79
N PRO A 179 -12.71 14.33 -31.85
CA PRO A 179 -12.43 14.26 -30.41
C PRO A 179 -12.13 12.85 -29.88
N GLN A 180 -12.82 11.84 -30.37
CA GLN A 180 -12.64 10.44 -29.98
C GLN A 180 -11.25 9.91 -30.37
N ALA A 181 -10.77 10.24 -31.57
CA ALA A 181 -9.45 9.86 -32.03
C ALA A 181 -8.36 10.71 -31.35
N GLU A 182 -8.64 11.99 -31.09
CA GLU A 182 -7.74 12.89 -30.37
C GLU A 182 -7.47 12.40 -28.94
N GLU A 183 -8.51 11.94 -28.22
CA GLU A 183 -8.37 11.35 -26.88
C GLU A 183 -7.41 10.14 -26.91
N VAL A 184 -7.58 9.23 -27.88
CA VAL A 184 -6.75 8.03 -28.02
C VAL A 184 -5.31 8.37 -28.38
N ALA A 185 -5.10 9.30 -29.31
CA ALA A 185 -3.77 9.84 -29.62
C ALA A 185 -3.14 10.49 -28.39
N GLY A 186 -3.94 11.18 -27.57
CA GLY A 186 -3.53 11.80 -26.31
C GLY A 186 -2.99 10.80 -25.30
N PHE A 187 -3.59 9.60 -25.19
CA PHE A 187 -3.09 8.55 -24.31
C PHE A 187 -1.68 8.09 -24.68
N PHE A 188 -1.41 7.89 -25.97
CA PHE A 188 -0.08 7.54 -26.45
C PHE A 188 0.90 8.70 -26.25
N ALA A 189 0.50 9.91 -26.65
CA ALA A 189 1.30 11.11 -26.51
C ALA A 189 1.75 11.32 -25.06
N ALA A 190 0.85 11.17 -24.07
CA ALA A 190 1.19 11.32 -22.65
C ALA A 190 2.25 10.32 -22.12
N LEU A 191 2.53 9.26 -22.89
CA LEU A 191 3.47 8.19 -22.58
C LEU A 191 4.73 8.19 -23.46
N LEU A 192 4.93 9.17 -24.34
CA LEU A 192 5.94 9.15 -25.41
C LEU A 192 7.37 8.78 -24.95
N GLU A 193 7.81 9.29 -23.80
CA GLU A 193 9.15 9.02 -23.25
C GLU A 193 9.24 7.75 -22.39
N SER A 194 8.14 7.05 -22.17
CA SER A 194 8.10 5.85 -21.32
C SER A 194 8.62 4.60 -22.04
N ASP A 195 9.05 3.60 -21.28
CA ASP A 195 9.46 2.29 -21.82
C ASP A 195 8.32 1.59 -22.58
N HIS A 196 7.06 1.93 -22.27
CA HIS A 196 5.90 1.42 -23.00
C HIS A 196 5.83 2.00 -24.41
N ALA A 197 6.02 3.30 -24.60
CA ALA A 197 5.96 3.92 -25.92
C ALA A 197 7.11 3.47 -26.85
N LYS A 198 8.23 3.00 -26.28
CA LYS A 198 9.35 2.41 -27.02
C LYS A 198 9.12 0.95 -27.43
N ASN A 199 8.12 0.27 -26.87
CA ASN A 199 7.85 -1.13 -27.16
C ASN A 199 7.13 -1.29 -28.52
N PRO A 200 7.70 -2.03 -29.49
CA PRO A 200 7.08 -2.21 -30.81
C PRO A 200 5.70 -2.88 -30.78
N VAL A 201 5.48 -3.84 -29.85
CA VAL A 201 4.17 -4.48 -29.68
C VAL A 201 3.14 -3.46 -29.16
N PHE A 202 3.56 -2.59 -28.25
CA PHE A 202 2.72 -1.51 -27.73
C PHE A 202 2.34 -0.53 -28.84
N GLN A 203 3.32 -0.06 -29.62
CA GLN A 203 3.10 0.84 -30.76
C GLN A 203 2.14 0.24 -31.79
N LYS A 204 2.37 -1.03 -32.17
CA LYS A 204 1.53 -1.75 -33.13
C LYS A 204 0.08 -1.86 -32.66
N ASN A 205 -0.14 -2.31 -31.42
CA ASN A 205 -1.49 -2.47 -30.88
C ASN A 205 -2.21 -1.13 -30.71
N PHE A 206 -1.51 -0.11 -30.18
CA PHE A 206 -2.04 1.24 -30.10
C PHE A 206 -2.46 1.76 -31.47
N PHE A 207 -1.57 1.67 -32.46
CA PHE A 207 -1.80 2.25 -33.78
C PHE A 207 -2.97 1.59 -34.50
N ASN A 208 -3.10 0.25 -34.40
CA ASN A 208 -4.25 -0.47 -34.94
C ASN A 208 -5.57 0.01 -34.33
N ASP A 209 -5.65 0.11 -33.00
CA ASP A 209 -6.87 0.53 -32.31
C ASP A 209 -7.16 2.03 -32.56
N PHE A 210 -6.13 2.87 -32.65
CA PHE A 210 -6.24 4.28 -33.03
C PHE A 210 -6.83 4.46 -34.43
N LEU A 211 -6.33 3.72 -35.43
CA LEU A 211 -6.88 3.74 -36.79
C LEU A 211 -8.32 3.25 -36.83
N GLN A 212 -8.66 2.24 -36.01
CA GLN A 212 -10.04 1.78 -35.88
C GLN A 212 -10.96 2.88 -35.33
N VAL A 213 -10.57 3.55 -34.24
CA VAL A 213 -11.35 4.66 -33.67
C VAL A 213 -11.47 5.81 -34.67
N LEU A 214 -10.40 6.11 -35.40
CA LEU A 214 -10.39 7.14 -36.42
C LEU A 214 -11.38 6.82 -37.55
N LYS A 215 -11.42 5.57 -38.00
CA LYS A 215 -12.40 5.08 -38.99
C LYS A 215 -13.83 5.15 -38.46
N GLU A 216 -14.07 4.68 -37.23
CA GLU A 216 -15.37 4.75 -36.54
C GLU A 216 -15.87 6.20 -36.39
N SER A 217 -14.94 7.16 -36.31
CA SER A 217 -15.24 8.59 -36.12
C SER A 217 -15.28 9.41 -37.42
N GLY A 218 -15.23 8.76 -38.60
CA GLY A 218 -15.32 9.43 -39.91
C GLY A 218 -13.99 9.90 -40.52
N GLY A 219 -12.85 9.54 -39.92
CA GLY A 219 -11.52 9.91 -40.41
C GLY A 219 -11.04 11.30 -39.96
N PRO A 220 -9.83 11.73 -40.38
CA PRO A 220 -9.33 13.08 -40.13
C PRO A 220 -10.15 14.13 -40.85
N LEU A 221 -10.50 15.21 -40.15
CA LEU A 221 -11.39 16.28 -40.63
C LEU A 221 -10.78 17.06 -41.80
N ASN A 222 -9.46 17.06 -41.93
CA ASN A 222 -8.72 17.73 -43.00
C ASN A 222 -8.22 16.78 -44.10
N GLY A 223 -8.71 15.53 -44.15
CA GLY A 223 -8.46 14.58 -45.23
C GLY A 223 -7.05 13.97 -45.29
N ILE A 224 -6.20 14.20 -44.28
CA ILE A 224 -4.88 13.57 -44.21
C ILE A 224 -5.03 12.09 -43.91
N GLU A 225 -4.45 11.22 -44.74
CA GLU A 225 -4.57 9.77 -44.57
C GLU A 225 -3.40 9.22 -43.72
N ILE A 226 -3.69 8.77 -42.50
CA ILE A 226 -2.71 8.18 -41.59
C ILE A 226 -2.57 6.68 -41.89
N LYS A 227 -1.36 6.23 -42.28
CA LYS A 227 -1.09 4.83 -42.65
C LYS A 227 0.05 4.18 -41.87
N GLU A 228 1.09 4.94 -41.54
CA GLU A 228 2.30 4.42 -40.89
C GLU A 228 2.54 5.12 -39.56
N PHE A 229 2.70 4.35 -38.48
CA PHE A 229 3.00 4.88 -37.15
C PHE A 229 4.28 5.73 -37.13
N SER A 230 5.31 5.33 -37.89
CA SER A 230 6.61 6.03 -37.94
C SER A 230 6.55 7.44 -38.50
N ARG A 231 5.45 7.81 -39.19
CA ARG A 231 5.22 9.15 -39.73
C ARG A 231 4.45 10.05 -38.78
N CYS A 232 3.94 9.50 -37.68
CA CYS A 232 3.25 10.25 -36.63
C CYS A 232 4.24 10.93 -35.68
N ASP A 233 4.04 12.21 -35.42
CA ASP A 233 4.77 12.99 -34.42
C ASP A 233 3.80 13.51 -33.34
N PHE A 234 3.98 12.96 -32.14
CA PHE A 234 3.18 13.25 -30.94
C PHE A 234 3.84 14.30 -30.03
N THR A 235 4.99 14.87 -30.40
CA THR A 235 5.83 15.70 -29.53
C THR A 235 5.07 16.92 -29.00
N LYS A 236 4.33 17.64 -29.84
CA LYS A 236 3.54 18.80 -29.39
C LYS A 236 2.45 18.45 -28.37
N MET A 237 1.81 17.29 -28.54
CA MET A 237 0.82 16.79 -27.59
C MET A 237 1.50 16.39 -26.27
N PHE A 238 2.66 15.71 -26.35
CA PHE A 238 3.46 15.35 -25.18
C PHE A 238 3.88 16.59 -24.37
N ASP A 239 4.44 17.61 -25.03
CA ASP A 239 4.87 18.85 -24.40
C ASP A 239 3.72 19.56 -23.70
N TYR A 240 2.54 19.60 -24.32
CA TYR A 240 1.33 20.12 -23.69
C TYR A 240 0.95 19.33 -22.42
N PHE A 241 1.01 18.00 -22.45
CA PHE A 241 0.73 17.20 -21.25
C PHE A 241 1.81 17.37 -20.16
N GLN A 242 3.06 17.63 -20.51
CA GLN A 242 4.09 17.99 -19.53
C GLN A 242 3.81 19.35 -18.90
N LEU A 243 3.48 20.36 -19.72
CA LEU A 243 3.08 21.68 -19.24
C LEU A 243 1.86 21.60 -18.30
N GLN A 244 0.84 20.81 -18.64
CA GLN A 244 -0.32 20.59 -17.77
C GLN A 244 0.07 19.93 -16.43
N LYS A 245 1.01 18.98 -16.44
CA LYS A 245 1.53 18.37 -15.22
C LYS A 245 2.29 19.39 -14.37
N GLU A 246 3.07 20.28 -14.98
CA GLU A 246 3.80 21.35 -14.30
C GLU A 246 2.87 22.40 -13.70
N GLN A 247 1.86 22.84 -14.45
CA GLN A 247 0.81 23.74 -13.95
C GLN A 247 0.09 23.14 -12.73
N LYS A 248 -0.24 21.84 -12.77
CA LYS A 248 -0.82 21.14 -11.61
C LYS A 248 0.13 21.06 -10.41
N LYS A 249 1.45 21.04 -10.64
CA LYS A 249 2.45 21.12 -9.56
C LYS A 249 2.51 22.54 -8.97
N GLN A 250 2.36 23.57 -9.79
CA GLN A 250 2.38 24.98 -9.39
C GLN A 250 1.12 25.44 -8.64
N LEU A 251 0.02 24.69 -8.69
CA LEU A 251 -1.16 24.96 -7.84
C LEU A 251 -0.75 25.11 -6.37
N THR A 252 -1.28 26.13 -5.72
CA THR A 252 -0.98 26.44 -4.32
C THR A 252 -1.47 25.31 -3.40
N SER A 253 -0.93 25.25 -2.19
CA SER A 253 -1.38 24.26 -1.21
C SER A 253 -2.87 24.43 -0.85
N GLN A 254 -3.41 25.64 -0.93
CA GLN A 254 -4.82 25.92 -0.63
C GLN A 254 -5.74 25.51 -1.78
N GLU A 255 -5.41 25.82 -3.03
CA GLU A 255 -6.17 25.36 -4.19
C GLU A 255 -6.22 23.82 -4.24
N LYS A 256 -5.09 23.15 -4.01
CA LYS A 256 -5.03 21.68 -3.90
C LYS A 256 -5.93 21.14 -2.79
N LYS A 257 -6.05 21.85 -1.66
CA LYS A 257 -6.94 21.48 -0.54
C LYS A 257 -8.41 21.68 -0.92
N GLN A 258 -8.76 22.79 -1.56
CA GLN A 258 -10.12 23.09 -1.99
C GLN A 258 -10.62 22.06 -3.03
N ILE A 259 -9.83 21.79 -4.07
CA ILE A 259 -10.12 20.75 -5.07
C ILE A 259 -10.32 19.39 -4.40
N ARG A 260 -9.54 19.08 -3.35
CA ARG A 260 -9.69 17.83 -2.60
C ARG A 260 -11.01 17.77 -1.83
N LEU A 261 -11.40 18.85 -1.14
CA LEU A 261 -12.63 18.91 -0.35
C LEU A 261 -13.88 18.83 -1.23
N GLU A 262 -13.91 19.55 -2.35
CA GLU A 262 -15.00 19.49 -3.32
C GLU A 262 -15.16 18.07 -3.88
N ARG A 263 -14.04 17.43 -4.23
CA ARG A 263 -14.03 16.03 -4.66
C ARG A 263 -14.50 15.09 -3.56
N GLU A 264 -14.05 15.28 -2.31
CA GLU A 264 -14.44 14.42 -1.18
C GLU A 264 -15.92 14.53 -0.85
N LYS A 265 -16.50 15.73 -0.96
CA LYS A 265 -17.93 15.99 -0.80
C LYS A 265 -18.76 15.30 -1.88
N PHE A 266 -18.36 15.42 -3.15
CA PHE A 266 -19.02 14.73 -4.26
C PHE A 266 -18.92 13.19 -4.14
N GLU A 267 -17.78 12.68 -3.70
CA GLU A 267 -17.55 11.23 -3.59
C GLU A 267 -18.22 10.59 -2.37
N GLU A 268 -18.70 11.36 -1.40
CA GLU A 268 -19.17 10.83 -0.10
C GLU A 268 -20.31 9.82 -0.25
N ASP A 269 -21.30 10.12 -1.09
CA ASP A 269 -22.45 9.25 -1.32
C ASP A 269 -22.08 7.93 -1.99
N TYR A 270 -20.97 7.89 -2.74
CA TYR A 270 -20.50 6.69 -3.45
C TYR A 270 -19.52 5.84 -2.63
N LYS A 271 -18.94 6.41 -1.57
CA LYS A 271 -18.00 5.69 -0.69
C LYS A 271 -18.71 4.66 0.18
N PHE A 272 -20.03 4.73 0.33
CA PHE A 272 -20.78 3.88 1.25
C PHE A 272 -22.03 3.30 0.58
N CYS A 273 -22.46 2.17 1.11
CA CYS A 273 -23.72 1.52 0.81
C CYS A 273 -24.40 1.12 2.12
N GLU A 274 -25.68 0.80 2.06
CA GLU A 274 -26.44 0.19 3.16
C GLU A 274 -26.58 -1.31 2.86
N LEU A 275 -25.95 -2.15 3.68
CA LEU A 275 -25.96 -3.60 3.60
C LEU A 275 -26.62 -4.16 4.87
N ASP A 276 -27.78 -4.79 4.74
CA ASP A 276 -28.57 -5.32 5.86
C ASP A 276 -28.83 -4.26 6.94
N GLY A 277 -29.17 -3.04 6.51
CA GLY A 277 -29.42 -1.89 7.39
C GLY A 277 -28.16 -1.25 7.97
N ARG A 278 -26.95 -1.73 7.62
CA ARG A 278 -25.68 -1.21 8.14
C ARG A 278 -24.92 -0.44 7.07
N ARG A 279 -24.27 0.66 7.47
CA ARG A 279 -23.42 1.45 6.58
C ARG A 279 -22.07 0.73 6.35
N GLU A 280 -21.82 0.29 5.13
CA GLU A 280 -20.61 -0.43 4.74
C GLU A 280 -19.85 0.34 3.65
N GLN A 281 -18.52 0.36 3.74
CA GLN A 281 -17.69 1.10 2.79
C GLN A 281 -17.59 0.36 1.45
N VAL A 282 -17.70 1.10 0.35
CA VAL A 282 -17.49 0.62 -1.02
C VAL A 282 -16.01 0.78 -1.39
N GLY A 283 -15.43 -0.23 -2.04
CA GLY A 283 -14.03 -0.23 -2.45
C GLY A 283 -13.77 0.64 -3.67
N ASN A 284 -14.06 0.12 -4.85
CA ASN A 284 -13.70 0.70 -6.15
C ASN A 284 -14.92 1.28 -6.89
N PHE A 285 -15.63 2.21 -6.26
CA PHE A 285 -16.83 2.87 -6.81
C PHE A 285 -16.58 3.79 -8.03
N LYS A 286 -15.32 3.97 -8.44
CA LYS A 286 -14.94 4.74 -9.64
C LYS A 286 -14.68 3.79 -10.78
N VAL A 287 -15.39 4.00 -11.89
CA VAL A 287 -15.18 3.27 -13.14
C VAL A 287 -13.77 3.56 -13.67
N GLU A 288 -13.08 2.53 -14.17
CA GLU A 288 -11.73 2.70 -14.73
C GLU A 288 -11.80 3.67 -15.93
N PRO A 289 -10.92 4.70 -16.00
CA PRO A 289 -10.88 5.60 -17.15
C PRO A 289 -10.41 4.86 -18.41
N PRO A 290 -10.82 5.32 -19.61
CA PRO A 290 -10.22 4.85 -20.86
C PRO A 290 -8.72 5.18 -20.88
N ASP A 291 -7.93 4.26 -21.43
CA ASP A 291 -6.47 4.38 -21.51
C ASP A 291 -5.90 3.26 -22.40
N LEU A 292 -4.58 3.22 -22.60
CA LEU A 292 -3.90 2.10 -23.23
C LEU A 292 -3.58 1.01 -22.20
N PHE A 293 -3.88 -0.24 -22.55
CA PHE A 293 -3.64 -1.42 -21.72
C PHE A 293 -2.15 -1.64 -21.51
N ARG A 294 -1.72 -1.59 -20.25
CA ARG A 294 -0.33 -1.80 -19.83
C ARG A 294 -0.18 -3.18 -19.23
N GLY A 295 -0.17 -4.19 -20.10
CA GLY A 295 0.05 -5.58 -19.73
C GLY A 295 1.43 -5.78 -19.09
N ARG A 296 1.53 -6.72 -18.14
CA ARG A 296 2.80 -7.02 -17.45
C ARG A 296 3.64 -8.02 -18.27
N GLY A 297 4.96 -7.85 -18.21
CA GLY A 297 5.90 -8.66 -18.99
C GLY A 297 5.76 -8.43 -20.49
N ALA A 298 6.10 -9.47 -21.27
CA ALA A 298 5.95 -9.47 -22.73
C ALA A 298 4.48 -9.74 -23.14
N HIS A 299 3.56 -8.90 -22.68
CA HIS A 299 2.13 -9.13 -22.88
C HIS A 299 1.71 -8.82 -24.33
N PRO A 300 1.11 -9.77 -25.07
CA PRO A 300 0.81 -9.60 -26.51
C PRO A 300 -0.22 -8.50 -26.79
N LYS A 301 -1.19 -8.28 -25.88
CA LYS A 301 -2.18 -7.18 -25.95
C LYS A 301 -1.71 -5.83 -25.42
N THR A 302 -0.47 -5.67 -24.93
CA THR A 302 -0.03 -4.37 -24.40
C THR A 302 -0.15 -3.28 -25.47
N GLY A 303 -0.66 -2.10 -25.12
CA GLY A 303 -0.91 -0.99 -26.05
C GLY A 303 -2.33 -0.95 -26.62
N LYS A 304 -3.13 -2.03 -26.51
CA LYS A 304 -4.54 -2.01 -26.94
C LYS A 304 -5.37 -0.99 -26.15
N LEU A 305 -6.35 -0.39 -26.79
CA LEU A 305 -7.24 0.62 -26.21
C LEU A 305 -8.23 -0.02 -25.23
N LYS A 306 -8.18 0.39 -23.96
CA LYS A 306 -9.27 0.20 -23.00
C LYS A 306 -10.32 1.26 -23.29
N ARG A 307 -11.48 0.84 -23.79
CA ARG A 307 -12.57 1.75 -24.17
C ARG A 307 -13.22 2.37 -22.93
N ARG A 308 -13.86 3.52 -23.13
CA ARG A 308 -14.68 4.17 -22.11
C ARG A 308 -15.89 3.30 -21.83
N VAL A 309 -16.16 3.05 -20.55
CA VAL A 309 -17.34 2.33 -20.08
C VAL A 309 -18.47 3.34 -19.93
N ASN A 310 -19.57 3.10 -20.63
CA ASN A 310 -20.77 3.95 -20.59
C ASN A 310 -21.80 3.37 -19.61
N PRO A 311 -22.80 4.14 -19.17
CA PRO A 311 -23.89 3.62 -18.33
C PRO A 311 -24.59 2.38 -18.92
N GLU A 312 -24.70 2.31 -20.23
CA GLU A 312 -25.32 1.19 -20.96
C GLU A 312 -24.51 -0.12 -20.84
N ASP A 313 -23.24 -0.05 -20.47
CA ASP A 313 -22.36 -1.21 -20.28
C ASP A 313 -22.42 -1.77 -18.84
N ILE A 314 -23.07 -1.03 -17.92
CA ILE A 314 -23.06 -1.32 -16.48
C ILE A 314 -24.33 -2.03 -16.05
N VAL A 315 -24.14 -3.13 -15.33
CA VAL A 315 -25.17 -3.84 -14.58
C VAL A 315 -25.08 -3.44 -13.11
N LEU A 316 -26.16 -2.93 -12.52
CA LEU A 316 -26.24 -2.67 -11.09
C LEU A 316 -26.90 -3.85 -10.36
N ASN A 317 -26.47 -4.13 -9.13
CA ASN A 317 -27.04 -5.17 -8.28
C ASN A 317 -27.39 -4.63 -6.90
N LEU A 318 -28.69 -4.63 -6.58
CA LEU A 318 -29.28 -4.06 -5.38
C LEU A 318 -30.56 -4.82 -5.01
N SER A 319 -31.13 -4.58 -3.84
CA SER A 319 -32.41 -5.21 -3.48
C SER A 319 -33.57 -4.76 -4.39
N LYS A 320 -34.61 -5.59 -4.49
CA LYS A 320 -35.79 -5.30 -5.33
C LYS A 320 -36.55 -4.05 -4.87
N ASP A 321 -36.52 -3.78 -3.58
CA ASP A 321 -37.13 -2.65 -2.89
C ASP A 321 -36.19 -1.46 -2.70
N ALA A 322 -34.92 -1.58 -3.10
CA ALA A 322 -33.96 -0.50 -3.00
C ALA A 322 -34.17 0.54 -4.12
N PRO A 323 -34.00 1.85 -3.82
CA PRO A 323 -34.07 2.88 -4.85
C PRO A 323 -32.94 2.68 -5.86
N VAL A 324 -33.31 2.58 -7.15
CA VAL A 324 -32.34 2.45 -8.24
C VAL A 324 -31.62 3.78 -8.44
N PRO A 325 -30.27 3.82 -8.41
CA PRO A 325 -29.50 5.02 -8.68
C PRO A 325 -29.84 5.62 -10.05
N PRO A 326 -30.00 6.94 -10.18
CA PRO A 326 -30.24 7.56 -11.47
C PRO A 326 -29.01 7.37 -12.37
N ALA A 327 -29.24 7.00 -13.63
CA ALA A 327 -28.19 7.05 -14.65
C ALA A 327 -27.87 8.53 -14.98
N PRO A 328 -26.65 8.82 -15.48
CA PRO A 328 -26.34 10.14 -16.01
C PRO A 328 -27.39 10.64 -17.01
N GLU A 329 -27.56 11.96 -17.10
CA GLU A 329 -28.58 12.57 -17.98
C GLU A 329 -28.45 12.08 -19.43
N GLY A 330 -29.57 11.66 -20.02
CA GLY A 330 -29.62 11.11 -21.38
C GLY A 330 -29.23 9.64 -21.52
N HIS A 331 -28.77 8.99 -20.45
CA HIS A 331 -28.33 7.59 -20.44
C HIS A 331 -29.27 6.67 -19.68
N LYS A 332 -29.05 5.35 -19.84
CA LYS A 332 -29.70 4.30 -19.06
C LYS A 332 -28.71 3.23 -18.65
N TRP A 333 -28.96 2.58 -17.51
CA TRP A 333 -28.20 1.41 -17.10
C TRP A 333 -28.41 0.24 -18.07
N GLY A 334 -27.38 -0.57 -18.28
CA GLY A 334 -27.44 -1.76 -19.12
C GLY A 334 -28.41 -2.82 -18.57
N GLU A 335 -28.34 -3.08 -17.26
CA GLU A 335 -29.23 -4.01 -16.57
C GLU A 335 -29.35 -3.63 -15.08
N ILE A 336 -30.52 -3.86 -14.49
CA ILE A 336 -30.70 -3.84 -13.03
C ILE A 336 -30.98 -5.28 -12.58
N ARG A 337 -30.15 -5.77 -11.67
CA ARG A 337 -30.21 -7.13 -11.10
C ARG A 337 -30.48 -7.07 -9.60
N HIS A 338 -31.04 -8.16 -9.09
CA HIS A 338 -31.36 -8.35 -7.67
C HIS A 338 -30.90 -9.74 -7.20
N ASP A 339 -29.63 -10.04 -7.44
CA ASP A 339 -29.00 -11.31 -7.11
C ASP A 339 -28.29 -11.22 -5.76
N ASN A 340 -28.93 -11.79 -4.74
CA ASN A 340 -28.41 -11.83 -3.38
C ASN A 340 -27.45 -12.99 -3.10
N THR A 341 -27.11 -13.79 -4.11
CA THR A 341 -26.11 -14.87 -3.99
C THR A 341 -24.68 -14.36 -4.25
N VAL A 342 -24.55 -13.11 -4.69
CA VAL A 342 -23.28 -12.46 -5.06
C VAL A 342 -23.03 -11.20 -4.24
N GLN A 343 -21.75 -10.80 -4.14
CA GLN A 343 -21.31 -9.68 -3.29
C GLN A 343 -21.02 -8.38 -4.08
N TRP A 344 -21.13 -8.38 -5.40
CA TRP A 344 -20.81 -7.20 -6.22
C TRP A 344 -22.00 -6.25 -6.31
N LEU A 345 -21.69 -4.95 -6.35
CA LEU A 345 -22.65 -3.84 -6.42
C LEU A 345 -22.91 -3.40 -7.85
N ALA A 346 -21.87 -3.44 -8.68
CA ALA A 346 -21.96 -3.16 -10.10
C ALA A 346 -20.97 -4.04 -10.86
N MET A 347 -21.27 -4.34 -12.12
CA MET A 347 -20.36 -5.04 -13.00
C MET A 347 -20.44 -4.52 -14.43
N TRP A 348 -19.36 -4.67 -15.18
CA TRP A 348 -19.31 -4.40 -16.61
C TRP A 348 -18.32 -5.34 -17.28
N ARG A 349 -18.39 -5.46 -18.60
CA ARG A 349 -17.45 -6.25 -19.39
C ARG A 349 -16.36 -5.36 -19.96
N GLU A 350 -15.10 -5.64 -19.65
CA GLU A 350 -13.98 -4.90 -20.24
C GLU A 350 -13.59 -5.45 -21.62
N ASN A 351 -13.10 -4.61 -22.51
CA ASN A 351 -12.98 -4.94 -23.93
C ASN A 351 -11.67 -5.62 -24.36
N ILE A 352 -10.67 -5.77 -23.49
CA ILE A 352 -9.35 -6.35 -23.83
C ILE A 352 -9.40 -7.87 -23.78
N PHE A 353 -9.96 -8.44 -22.71
CA PHE A 353 -10.12 -9.89 -22.50
C PHE A 353 -11.57 -10.33 -22.46
N ASN A 354 -12.51 -9.39 -22.62
CA ASN A 354 -13.94 -9.69 -22.50
C ASN A 354 -14.28 -10.24 -21.11
N SER A 355 -13.48 -9.88 -20.11
CA SER A 355 -13.63 -10.28 -18.71
C SER A 355 -14.57 -9.35 -17.96
N PHE A 356 -15.13 -9.81 -16.86
CA PHE A 356 -16.00 -8.98 -16.03
C PHE A 356 -15.19 -8.23 -14.99
N LYS A 357 -15.53 -6.94 -14.82
CA LYS A 357 -15.05 -6.06 -13.77
C LYS A 357 -16.17 -5.80 -12.80
N TYR A 358 -15.83 -5.63 -11.53
CA TYR A 358 -16.80 -5.51 -10.45
C TYR A 358 -16.49 -4.33 -9.55
N VAL A 359 -17.52 -3.61 -9.11
CA VAL A 359 -17.49 -2.80 -7.89
C VAL A 359 -17.87 -3.68 -6.71
N ARG A 360 -17.03 -3.72 -5.69
CA ARG A 360 -17.26 -4.51 -4.47
C ARG A 360 -17.11 -3.64 -3.23
N LEU A 361 -17.56 -4.19 -2.10
CA LEU A 361 -17.29 -3.62 -0.79
C LEU A 361 -15.78 -3.51 -0.51
N ALA A 362 -15.41 -2.57 0.34
CA ALA A 362 -14.04 -2.36 0.78
C ALA A 362 -13.54 -3.51 1.66
N ALA A 363 -12.22 -3.61 1.83
CA ALA A 363 -11.59 -4.74 2.51
C ALA A 363 -11.91 -4.82 4.03
N ASN A 364 -12.36 -3.72 4.63
CA ASN A 364 -12.83 -3.63 6.02
C ASN A 364 -14.30 -4.01 6.20
N SER A 365 -15.04 -4.26 5.11
CA SER A 365 -16.45 -4.64 5.19
C SER A 365 -16.64 -6.04 5.75
N SER A 366 -17.83 -6.30 6.32
CA SER A 366 -18.19 -7.61 6.88
C SER A 366 -18.03 -8.77 5.89
N LEU A 367 -18.59 -8.68 4.68
CA LEU A 367 -18.53 -9.79 3.70
C LEU A 367 -17.10 -10.10 3.22
N LYS A 368 -16.27 -9.07 3.02
CA LYS A 368 -14.87 -9.27 2.65
C LYS A 368 -14.04 -9.80 3.83
N GLY A 369 -14.29 -9.30 5.03
CA GLY A 369 -13.68 -9.79 6.25
C GLY A 369 -13.98 -11.27 6.51
N GLN A 370 -15.24 -11.69 6.39
CA GLN A 370 -15.66 -13.08 6.55
C GLN A 370 -14.98 -14.02 5.55
N SER A 371 -14.86 -13.59 4.29
CA SER A 371 -14.17 -14.36 3.25
C SER A 371 -12.68 -14.54 3.59
N ASP A 372 -12.02 -13.47 4.05
CA ASP A 372 -10.62 -13.50 4.48
C ASP A 372 -10.41 -14.37 5.74
N TYR A 373 -11.33 -14.29 6.70
CA TYR A 373 -11.38 -15.15 7.90
C TYR A 373 -11.48 -16.63 7.52
N LYS A 374 -12.48 -17.00 6.71
CA LYS A 374 -12.70 -18.38 6.24
C LYS A 374 -11.49 -18.92 5.49
N LYS A 375 -10.83 -18.09 4.68
CA LYS A 375 -9.58 -18.45 3.98
C LYS A 375 -8.49 -18.88 4.97
N PHE A 376 -8.29 -18.14 6.06
CA PHE A 376 -7.29 -18.48 7.07
C PHE A 376 -7.72 -19.68 7.93
N GLU A 377 -9.00 -19.81 8.29
CA GLU A 377 -9.51 -21.02 8.96
C GLU A 377 -9.33 -22.26 8.10
N LYS A 378 -9.50 -22.14 6.78
CA LYS A 378 -9.21 -23.24 5.85
C LYS A 378 -7.74 -23.62 5.85
N ALA A 379 -6.84 -22.64 5.88
CA ALA A 379 -5.41 -22.91 6.00
C ALA A 379 -5.05 -23.56 7.37
N ARG A 380 -5.73 -23.18 8.46
CA ARG A 380 -5.56 -23.82 9.78
C ARG A 380 -6.08 -25.25 9.79
N GLN A 381 -7.25 -25.50 9.21
CA GLN A 381 -7.79 -26.85 9.07
C GLN A 381 -6.82 -27.76 8.29
N LEU A 382 -6.15 -27.27 7.24
CA LEU A 382 -5.17 -28.07 6.49
C LEU A 382 -4.05 -28.64 7.40
N LYS A 383 -3.71 -27.97 8.50
CA LYS A 383 -2.70 -28.43 9.46
C LYS A 383 -2.99 -29.83 10.01
N SER A 384 -4.26 -30.20 10.24
CA SER A 384 -4.59 -31.54 10.76
C SER A 384 -4.56 -32.62 9.67
N TYR A 385 -4.59 -32.24 8.40
CA TYR A 385 -4.58 -33.18 7.25
C TYR A 385 -3.21 -33.26 6.56
N ILE A 386 -2.31 -32.30 6.81
CA ILE A 386 -1.06 -32.16 6.06
C ILE A 386 -0.19 -33.42 6.14
N ASP A 387 -0.10 -34.06 7.30
CA ASP A 387 0.73 -35.27 7.46
C ASP A 387 0.16 -36.48 6.72
N ALA A 388 -1.16 -36.59 6.62
CA ALA A 388 -1.79 -37.62 5.80
C ALA A 388 -1.49 -37.38 4.31
N ILE A 389 -1.66 -36.14 3.84
CA ILE A 389 -1.36 -35.74 2.46
C ILE A 389 0.11 -36.03 2.12
N ARG A 390 1.04 -35.67 3.02
CA ARG A 390 2.48 -35.89 2.87
C ARG A 390 2.85 -37.35 2.76
N ARG A 391 2.28 -38.20 3.63
CA ARG A 391 2.47 -39.66 3.55
C ARG A 391 1.96 -40.22 2.23
N ASP A 392 0.79 -39.78 1.79
CA ASP A 392 0.15 -40.29 0.59
C ASP A 392 0.85 -39.87 -0.70
N TYR A 393 1.23 -38.59 -0.86
CA TYR A 393 2.02 -38.21 -2.03
C TYR A 393 3.38 -38.90 -2.02
N THR A 394 4.03 -39.08 -0.85
CA THR A 394 5.33 -39.75 -0.75
C THR A 394 5.23 -41.22 -1.19
N ARG A 395 4.15 -41.92 -0.82
CA ARG A 395 3.83 -43.25 -1.33
C ARG A 395 3.60 -43.22 -2.84
N ASN A 396 2.82 -42.27 -3.33
CA ASN A 396 2.45 -42.16 -4.74
C ASN A 396 3.61 -41.72 -5.66
N LEU A 397 4.70 -41.17 -5.11
CA LEU A 397 5.95 -40.98 -5.87
C LEU A 397 6.49 -42.29 -6.47
N LYS A 398 6.11 -43.45 -5.93
CA LYS A 398 6.47 -44.78 -6.45
C LYS A 398 5.32 -45.49 -7.18
N SER A 399 4.20 -44.81 -7.42
CA SER A 399 3.03 -45.41 -8.09
C SER A 399 3.37 -45.94 -9.48
N LYS A 400 2.77 -47.05 -9.89
CA LYS A 400 2.93 -47.55 -11.27
C LYS A 400 2.25 -46.63 -12.29
N VAL A 401 1.19 -45.95 -11.89
CA VAL A 401 0.39 -45.05 -12.74
C VAL A 401 1.10 -43.69 -12.91
N MET A 402 1.30 -43.26 -14.15
CA MET A 402 2.00 -42.00 -14.45
C MET A 402 1.28 -40.77 -13.89
N LEU A 403 -0.05 -40.72 -14.02
CA LEU A 403 -0.86 -39.63 -13.49
C LEU A 403 -0.67 -39.47 -11.98
N GLU A 404 -0.70 -40.58 -11.23
CA GLU A 404 -0.47 -40.56 -9.78
C GLU A 404 0.93 -40.07 -9.41
N ARG A 405 1.96 -40.44 -10.20
CA ARG A 405 3.32 -39.92 -10.01
C ARG A 405 3.41 -38.43 -10.30
N GLN A 406 2.84 -37.96 -11.41
CA GLN A 406 2.85 -36.52 -11.77
C GLN A 406 2.13 -35.69 -10.73
N LYS A 407 0.94 -36.14 -10.33
CA LYS A 407 0.15 -35.53 -9.26
C LYS A 407 0.92 -35.49 -7.93
N ALA A 408 1.56 -36.58 -7.53
CA ALA A 408 2.37 -36.62 -6.31
C ALA A 408 3.55 -35.63 -6.35
N VAL A 409 4.27 -35.55 -7.47
CA VAL A 409 5.36 -34.59 -7.64
C VAL A 409 4.83 -33.16 -7.64
N ALA A 410 3.72 -32.86 -8.32
CA ALA A 410 3.13 -31.53 -8.33
C ALA A 410 2.69 -31.08 -6.93
N ILE A 411 2.03 -31.95 -6.16
CA ILE A 411 1.66 -31.66 -4.76
C ILE A 411 2.91 -31.43 -3.90
N TYR A 412 3.95 -32.24 -4.07
CA TYR A 412 5.23 -32.03 -3.39
C TYR A 412 5.82 -30.65 -3.72
N LEU A 413 5.82 -30.22 -4.98
CA LEU A 413 6.35 -28.91 -5.35
C LEU A 413 5.51 -27.74 -4.79
N ILE A 414 4.18 -27.89 -4.74
CA ILE A 414 3.27 -26.90 -4.15
C ILE A 414 3.45 -26.83 -2.63
N ASP A 415 3.57 -27.97 -1.95
CA ASP A 415 3.77 -28.07 -0.51
C ASP A 415 5.14 -27.54 -0.08
N VAL A 416 6.21 -27.96 -0.75
CA VAL A 416 7.59 -27.63 -0.32
C VAL A 416 8.03 -26.25 -0.80
N PHE A 417 7.71 -25.88 -2.05
CA PHE A 417 8.21 -24.65 -2.67
C PHE A 417 7.13 -23.57 -2.83
N ALA A 418 5.94 -23.76 -2.27
CA ALA A 418 4.83 -22.80 -2.30
C ALA A 418 4.47 -22.30 -3.72
N LEU A 419 4.67 -23.15 -4.73
CA LEU A 419 4.33 -22.86 -6.12
C LEU A 419 2.82 -22.65 -6.28
N ARG A 420 2.43 -21.74 -7.17
CA ARG A 420 1.02 -21.60 -7.57
C ARG A 420 0.62 -22.78 -8.45
N ALA A 421 -0.67 -23.12 -8.46
CA ALA A 421 -1.19 -24.24 -9.26
C ALA A 421 -0.82 -24.14 -10.76
N GLY A 422 -1.05 -22.97 -11.36
CA GLY A 422 -0.71 -22.69 -12.77
C GLY A 422 -1.64 -23.37 -13.76
N GLY A 423 -2.60 -22.63 -14.31
CA GLY A 423 -3.39 -23.09 -15.46
C GLY A 423 -2.67 -22.88 -16.79
N GLU A 424 -3.24 -23.43 -17.85
CA GLU A 424 -2.85 -23.09 -19.22
C GLU A 424 -3.20 -21.62 -19.50
N LYS A 425 -2.37 -20.99 -20.32
CA LYS A 425 -2.51 -19.61 -20.74
C LYS A 425 -2.80 -19.59 -22.24
N SER A 426 -3.68 -18.68 -22.65
CA SER A 426 -3.95 -18.45 -24.06
C SER A 426 -2.78 -17.68 -24.73
N GLU A 427 -2.70 -17.74 -26.06
CA GLU A 427 -1.74 -16.93 -26.84
C GLU A 427 -1.97 -15.40 -26.70
N ASP A 428 -3.13 -15.03 -26.14
CA ASP A 428 -3.54 -13.66 -25.86
C ASP A 428 -3.03 -13.11 -24.52
N GLU A 429 -2.35 -13.93 -23.73
CA GLU A 429 -1.81 -13.61 -22.41
C GLU A 429 -0.28 -13.63 -22.40
N ALA A 430 0.34 -13.01 -21.39
CA ALA A 430 1.77 -13.15 -21.18
C ALA A 430 2.11 -14.60 -20.81
N ASP A 431 3.11 -15.19 -21.49
CA ASP A 431 3.59 -16.54 -21.22
C ASP A 431 4.18 -16.61 -19.81
N THR A 432 3.37 -17.17 -18.91
CA THR A 432 3.68 -17.33 -17.49
C THR A 432 3.13 -18.67 -17.04
N VAL A 433 3.87 -19.34 -16.15
CA VAL A 433 3.54 -20.70 -15.72
C VAL A 433 3.43 -20.80 -14.20
N GLY A 434 2.71 -21.83 -13.75
CA GLY A 434 2.77 -22.32 -12.38
C GLY A 434 3.11 -23.81 -12.39
N CYS A 435 2.86 -24.49 -11.28
CA CYS A 435 3.28 -25.87 -11.07
C CYS A 435 2.79 -26.84 -12.16
N CYS A 436 1.49 -26.88 -12.44
CA CYS A 436 0.90 -27.81 -13.41
C CYS A 436 1.26 -27.44 -14.86
N SER A 437 1.42 -26.15 -15.14
CA SER A 437 1.81 -25.64 -16.47
C SER A 437 3.33 -25.51 -16.69
N LEU A 438 4.16 -26.07 -15.80
CA LEU A 438 5.61 -26.17 -16.04
C LEU A 438 5.88 -26.91 -17.35
N ARG A 439 6.92 -26.48 -18.07
CA ARG A 439 7.35 -27.04 -19.35
C ARG A 439 8.75 -27.62 -19.22
N TYR A 440 9.17 -28.35 -20.25
CA TYR A 440 10.47 -28.98 -20.31
C TYR A 440 11.61 -28.00 -20.02
N GLU A 441 11.64 -26.82 -20.65
CA GLU A 441 12.73 -25.84 -20.50
C GLU A 441 12.83 -25.21 -19.11
N HIS A 442 11.75 -25.22 -18.33
CA HIS A 442 11.69 -24.56 -17.01
C HIS A 442 12.40 -25.34 -15.89
N VAL A 443 12.79 -26.58 -16.16
CA VAL A 443 13.38 -27.49 -15.17
C VAL A 443 14.67 -28.09 -15.71
N THR A 444 15.79 -27.76 -15.08
CA THR A 444 17.10 -28.37 -15.37
C THR A 444 17.46 -29.34 -14.25
N LEU A 445 17.90 -30.55 -14.63
CA LEU A 445 18.24 -31.62 -13.69
C LEU A 445 19.76 -31.75 -13.60
N LYS A 446 20.32 -31.51 -12.41
CA LYS A 446 21.73 -31.72 -12.07
C LYS A 446 21.84 -32.92 -11.11
N PRO A 447 22.39 -34.06 -11.54
CA PRO A 447 22.64 -35.19 -10.65
C PRO A 447 23.52 -34.78 -9.45
N PRO A 448 23.33 -35.40 -8.27
CA PRO A 448 22.47 -36.56 -8.01
C PRO A 448 20.99 -36.24 -7.75
N ASN A 449 20.66 -35.08 -7.21
CA ASN A 449 19.29 -34.71 -6.83
C ASN A 449 19.03 -33.20 -6.81
N THR A 450 19.82 -32.41 -7.53
CA THR A 450 19.67 -30.95 -7.62
C THR A 450 18.78 -30.58 -8.81
N VAL A 451 17.76 -29.78 -8.56
CA VAL A 451 16.82 -29.29 -9.57
C VAL A 451 16.92 -27.77 -9.64
N ILE A 452 17.08 -27.25 -10.84
CA ILE A 452 17.02 -25.81 -11.10
C ILE A 452 15.66 -25.51 -11.73
N PHE A 453 14.89 -24.67 -11.05
CA PHE A 453 13.69 -24.07 -11.58
C PHE A 453 14.03 -22.69 -12.12
N ASP A 454 13.69 -22.41 -13.37
CA ASP A 454 13.83 -21.10 -13.98
C ASP A 454 12.66 -20.83 -14.93
N PHE A 455 11.72 -19.99 -14.49
CA PHE A 455 10.53 -19.65 -15.27
C PHE A 455 9.94 -18.31 -14.85
N LEU A 456 9.07 -17.75 -15.69
CA LEU A 456 8.28 -16.57 -15.34
C LEU A 456 6.94 -17.00 -14.73
N GLY A 457 6.71 -16.60 -13.48
CA GLY A 457 5.45 -16.84 -12.78
C GLY A 457 4.44 -15.72 -12.99
N LYS A 458 3.43 -15.65 -12.11
CA LYS A 458 2.44 -14.55 -12.06
C LYS A 458 3.13 -13.18 -12.15
N ASP A 459 2.53 -12.27 -12.91
CA ASP A 459 3.05 -10.92 -13.18
C ASP A 459 4.40 -10.91 -13.93
N SER A 460 4.77 -12.01 -14.59
CA SER A 460 6.07 -12.24 -15.23
C SER A 460 7.26 -12.07 -14.28
N ILE A 461 7.06 -12.37 -12.98
CA ILE A 461 8.14 -12.38 -12.00
C ILE A 461 8.92 -13.68 -12.14
N ARG A 462 10.23 -13.57 -12.34
CA ARG A 462 11.12 -14.73 -12.45
C ARG A 462 11.14 -15.52 -11.16
N PHE A 463 10.94 -16.83 -11.26
CA PHE A 463 11.20 -17.80 -10.23
C PHE A 463 12.49 -18.53 -10.61
N TYR A 464 13.57 -18.24 -9.89
CA TYR A 464 14.84 -18.92 -10.04
C TYR A 464 15.23 -19.55 -8.70
N GLN A 465 15.38 -20.87 -8.65
CA GLN A 465 15.86 -21.59 -7.47
C GLN A 465 16.66 -22.82 -7.90
N GLU A 466 17.81 -23.02 -7.27
CA GLU A 466 18.60 -24.25 -7.33
C GLU A 466 18.43 -24.97 -6.00
N VAL A 467 17.75 -26.12 -6.01
CA VAL A 467 17.30 -26.82 -4.79
C VAL A 467 17.58 -28.31 -4.87
N GLU A 468 17.94 -28.89 -3.73
CA GLU A 468 17.98 -30.34 -3.60
C GLU A 468 16.57 -30.88 -3.32
N VAL A 469 16.16 -31.89 -4.07
CA VAL A 469 14.87 -32.56 -3.89
C VAL A 469 15.07 -34.00 -3.42
N ASP A 470 13.99 -34.64 -2.96
CA ASP A 470 13.99 -36.07 -2.68
C ASP A 470 14.44 -36.87 -3.92
N LYS A 471 15.25 -37.91 -3.70
CA LYS A 471 15.84 -38.71 -4.79
C LYS A 471 14.78 -39.33 -5.71
N GLN A 472 13.63 -39.73 -5.15
CA GLN A 472 12.51 -40.26 -5.93
C GLN A 472 11.82 -39.16 -6.74
N VAL A 473 11.72 -37.93 -6.21
CA VAL A 473 11.24 -36.76 -6.98
C VAL A 473 12.18 -36.48 -8.15
N PHE A 474 13.49 -36.43 -7.93
CA PHE A 474 14.47 -36.23 -9.00
C PHE A 474 14.33 -37.30 -10.09
N LYS A 475 14.27 -38.59 -9.70
CA LYS A 475 14.06 -39.71 -10.62
C LYS A 475 12.77 -39.59 -11.42
N ASN A 476 11.68 -39.16 -10.78
CA ASN A 476 10.40 -38.93 -11.46
C ASN A 476 10.50 -37.77 -12.45
N LEU A 477 11.12 -36.65 -12.08
CA LEU A 477 11.37 -35.53 -13.01
C LEU A 477 12.22 -35.97 -14.20
N THR A 478 13.23 -36.82 -13.99
CA THR A 478 14.00 -37.42 -15.09
C THR A 478 13.10 -38.22 -16.03
N ILE A 479 12.17 -39.03 -15.49
CA ILE A 479 11.21 -39.79 -16.29
C ILE A 479 10.27 -38.84 -17.04
N PHE A 480 9.78 -37.78 -16.39
CA PHE A 480 8.86 -36.82 -17.01
C PHE A 480 9.52 -36.02 -18.13
N LYS A 481 10.84 -35.90 -18.14
CA LYS A 481 11.63 -35.27 -19.21
C LYS A 481 12.14 -36.25 -20.26
N ARG A 482 11.85 -37.55 -20.18
CA ARG A 482 12.35 -38.51 -21.19
C ARG A 482 11.81 -38.19 -22.58
N PRO A 483 12.57 -38.54 -23.64
CA PRO A 483 12.07 -38.51 -25.00
C PRO A 483 10.71 -39.22 -25.13
N PRO A 484 9.78 -38.70 -25.94
CA PRO A 484 9.98 -37.64 -26.94
C PRO A 484 9.76 -36.20 -26.44
N LYS A 485 9.79 -35.91 -25.12
CA LYS A 485 9.62 -34.52 -24.64
C LYS A 485 10.76 -33.60 -25.10
N GLN A 486 10.39 -32.39 -25.49
CA GLN A 486 11.27 -31.33 -25.97
C GLN A 486 10.85 -29.98 -25.35
N PRO A 487 11.66 -28.91 -25.46
CA PRO A 487 11.23 -27.56 -25.12
C PRO A 487 9.87 -27.22 -25.73
N GLY A 488 9.00 -26.56 -24.97
CA GLY A 488 7.60 -26.28 -25.31
C GLY A 488 6.61 -27.34 -24.78
N HIS A 489 7.04 -28.59 -24.56
CA HIS A 489 6.14 -29.63 -24.02
C HIS A 489 5.93 -29.48 -22.52
N GLN A 490 4.71 -29.73 -22.05
CA GLN A 490 4.38 -29.74 -20.62
C GLN A 490 5.17 -30.81 -19.87
N LEU A 491 5.70 -30.43 -18.70
CA LEU A 491 6.37 -31.34 -17.78
C LEU A 491 5.39 -32.33 -17.17
N PHE A 492 4.18 -31.89 -16.85
CA PHE A 492 3.08 -32.72 -16.34
C PHE A 492 1.98 -32.88 -17.41
N ASP A 493 2.26 -33.66 -18.44
CA ASP A 493 1.42 -33.86 -19.63
C ASP A 493 0.05 -34.51 -19.38
N ARG A 494 -0.22 -34.97 -18.16
CA ARG A 494 -1.49 -35.62 -17.79
C ARG A 494 -2.20 -34.91 -16.64
N LEU A 495 -1.72 -33.74 -16.22
CA LEU A 495 -2.18 -33.05 -15.02
C LEU A 495 -2.51 -31.58 -15.32
N ASP A 496 -3.70 -31.17 -14.92
CA ASP A 496 -4.12 -29.78 -14.86
C ASP A 496 -4.57 -29.40 -13.43
N PRO A 497 -4.77 -28.10 -13.13
CA PRO A 497 -5.24 -27.67 -11.83
C PRO A 497 -6.61 -28.23 -11.40
N SER A 498 -7.51 -28.53 -12.34
CA SER A 498 -8.82 -29.10 -12.04
C SER A 498 -8.69 -30.52 -11.50
N ILE A 499 -7.91 -31.37 -12.18
CA ILE A 499 -7.59 -32.73 -11.72
C ILE A 499 -6.90 -32.68 -10.35
N LEU A 500 -5.93 -31.77 -10.18
CA LEU A 500 -5.21 -31.60 -8.92
C LEU A 500 -6.16 -31.19 -7.77
N ASN A 501 -6.98 -30.17 -7.97
CA ASN A 501 -7.88 -29.66 -6.95
C ASN A 501 -8.99 -30.67 -6.61
N LYS A 502 -9.53 -31.39 -7.60
CA LYS A 502 -10.50 -32.47 -7.36
C LYS A 502 -9.91 -33.56 -6.47
N TYR A 503 -8.64 -33.91 -6.67
CA TYR A 503 -7.96 -34.86 -5.80
C TYR A 503 -7.75 -34.32 -4.38
N LEU A 504 -7.39 -33.04 -4.24
CA LEU A 504 -7.20 -32.39 -2.93
C LEU A 504 -8.51 -32.30 -2.14
N GLN A 505 -9.64 -32.05 -2.80
CA GLN A 505 -10.95 -31.99 -2.14
C GLN A 505 -11.34 -33.29 -1.43
N ASN A 506 -10.81 -34.45 -1.86
CA ASN A 506 -11.06 -35.73 -1.19
C ASN A 506 -10.44 -35.83 0.21
N TYR A 507 -9.40 -35.04 0.51
CA TYR A 507 -8.84 -34.98 1.86
C TYR A 507 -9.65 -34.06 2.77
N MET A 508 -10.16 -32.97 2.21
CA MET A 508 -10.78 -31.89 2.95
C MET A 508 -11.67 -31.07 2.00
N PRO A 509 -12.98 -30.95 2.26
CA PRO A 509 -13.90 -30.20 1.40
C PRO A 509 -13.39 -28.78 1.17
N GLY A 510 -13.35 -28.28 -0.07
CA GLY A 510 -12.83 -26.93 -0.38
C GLY A 510 -11.31 -26.78 -0.28
N LEU A 511 -10.55 -27.87 -0.13
CA LEU A 511 -9.09 -27.82 -0.24
C LEU A 511 -8.67 -27.64 -1.71
N THR A 512 -7.86 -26.61 -1.96
CA THR A 512 -7.25 -26.33 -3.27
C THR A 512 -5.76 -26.09 -3.12
N ALA A 513 -5.03 -26.10 -4.24
CA ALA A 513 -3.60 -25.79 -4.27
C ALA A 513 -3.26 -24.41 -3.66
N LYS A 514 -4.17 -23.42 -3.74
CA LYS A 514 -3.98 -22.09 -3.13
C LYS A 514 -3.88 -22.15 -1.61
N VAL A 515 -4.58 -23.08 -0.97
CA VAL A 515 -4.62 -23.22 0.50
C VAL A 515 -3.24 -23.58 1.05
N PHE A 516 -2.45 -24.40 0.34
CA PHE A 516 -1.07 -24.73 0.73
C PHE A 516 -0.19 -23.50 0.84
N ARG A 517 -0.32 -22.55 -0.09
CA ARG A 517 0.48 -21.32 -0.07
C ARG A 517 0.15 -20.46 1.15
N THR A 518 -1.13 -20.34 1.51
CA THR A 518 -1.57 -19.64 2.74
C THR A 518 -1.12 -20.37 4.01
N TYR A 519 -1.25 -21.71 4.03
CA TYR A 519 -0.80 -22.55 5.14
C TYR A 519 0.70 -22.42 5.37
N ASN A 520 1.51 -22.62 4.32
CA ASN A 520 2.96 -22.55 4.43
C ASN A 520 3.44 -21.15 4.81
N ALA A 521 2.83 -20.10 4.27
CA ALA A 521 3.16 -18.72 4.65
C ALA A 521 2.86 -18.46 6.13
N SER A 522 1.68 -18.84 6.61
CA SER A 522 1.27 -18.63 8.01
C SER A 522 2.05 -19.52 8.98
N LYS A 523 2.27 -20.79 8.65
CA LYS A 523 3.08 -21.71 9.45
C LYS A 523 4.53 -21.25 9.55
N THR A 524 5.14 -20.85 8.44
CA THR A 524 6.51 -20.30 8.44
C THR A 524 6.57 -19.03 9.29
N MET A 525 5.56 -18.15 9.20
CA MET A 525 5.50 -16.97 10.06
C MET A 525 5.44 -17.34 11.55
N GLN A 526 4.55 -18.26 11.95
CA GLN A 526 4.46 -18.74 13.33
C GLN A 526 5.79 -19.29 13.82
N ASP A 527 6.46 -20.13 13.02
CA ASP A 527 7.74 -20.75 13.38
C ASP A 527 8.84 -19.70 13.53
N GLN A 528 8.91 -18.73 12.62
CA GLN A 528 9.88 -17.64 12.71
C GLN A 528 9.61 -16.74 13.91
N LEU A 529 8.33 -16.46 14.23
CA LEU A 529 7.96 -15.68 15.41
C LEU A 529 8.36 -16.39 16.71
N ASP A 530 8.23 -17.71 16.79
CA ASP A 530 8.62 -18.48 17.97
C ASP A 530 10.13 -18.43 18.26
N LEU A 531 10.96 -18.17 17.24
CA LEU A 531 12.42 -18.01 17.38
C LEU A 531 12.83 -16.63 17.92
N ILE A 532 11.92 -15.65 17.93
CA ILE A 532 12.23 -14.28 18.35
C ILE A 532 12.28 -14.22 19.89
N PRO A 533 13.42 -13.88 20.51
CA PRO A 533 13.46 -13.65 21.94
C PRO A 533 12.74 -12.33 22.27
N ASN A 534 11.92 -12.34 23.33
CA ASN A 534 11.23 -11.13 23.81
C ASN A 534 12.19 -10.23 24.62
N LYS A 535 13.18 -9.68 23.93
CA LYS A 535 14.22 -8.79 24.48
C LYS A 535 14.51 -7.69 23.47
N GLY A 536 15.03 -6.58 23.98
CA GLY A 536 15.44 -5.44 23.16
C GLY A 536 14.34 -4.40 22.99
N SER A 537 14.68 -3.34 22.27
CA SER A 537 13.80 -2.22 21.98
C SER A 537 12.67 -2.60 21.03
N VAL A 538 11.64 -1.75 20.95
CA VAL A 538 10.55 -1.91 19.97
C VAL A 538 11.09 -1.94 18.53
N ALA A 539 12.12 -1.14 18.21
CA ALA A 539 12.74 -1.12 16.89
C ALA A 539 13.43 -2.45 16.55
N GLU A 540 14.16 -3.04 17.51
CA GLU A 540 14.81 -4.34 17.34
C GLU A 540 13.79 -5.47 17.17
N LYS A 541 12.68 -5.42 17.92
CA LYS A 541 11.56 -6.37 17.78
C LYS A 541 10.93 -6.27 16.39
N ILE A 542 10.70 -5.06 15.88
CA ILE A 542 10.16 -4.84 14.52
C ILE A 542 11.12 -5.35 13.45
N LEU A 543 12.44 -5.14 13.59
CA LEU A 543 13.43 -5.68 12.66
C LEU A 543 13.32 -7.21 12.57
N LYS A 544 13.22 -7.90 13.72
CA LYS A 544 13.06 -9.36 13.77
C LYS A 544 11.73 -9.82 13.16
N TYR A 545 10.64 -9.08 13.40
CA TYR A 545 9.36 -9.33 12.75
C TYR A 545 9.45 -9.19 11.22
N ASN A 546 10.15 -8.17 10.73
CA ASN A 546 10.35 -7.96 9.30
C ASN A 546 11.25 -9.04 8.70
N ALA A 547 12.26 -9.53 9.42
CA ALA A 547 13.06 -10.68 9.02
C ALA A 547 12.22 -11.98 8.94
N ALA A 548 11.31 -12.21 9.89
CA ALA A 548 10.37 -13.32 9.84
C ALA A 548 9.46 -13.23 8.59
N ASN A 549 8.87 -12.06 8.34
CA ASN A 549 8.05 -11.84 7.15
C ASN A 549 8.87 -11.92 5.84
N ARG A 550 10.15 -11.53 5.86
CA ARG A 550 11.05 -11.69 4.71
C ARG A 550 11.23 -13.15 4.35
N THR A 551 11.41 -14.02 5.34
CA THR A 551 11.49 -15.47 5.13
C THR A 551 10.23 -16.00 4.44
N VAL A 552 9.05 -15.55 4.88
CA VAL A 552 7.76 -15.90 4.23
C VAL A 552 7.67 -15.36 2.81
N ALA A 553 8.13 -14.12 2.58
CA ALA A 553 8.11 -13.51 1.27
C ALA A 553 9.06 -14.20 0.28
N ILE A 554 10.24 -14.65 0.74
CA ILE A 554 11.19 -15.44 -0.05
C ILE A 554 10.56 -16.79 -0.41
N LEU A 555 9.95 -17.49 0.55
CA LEU A 555 9.23 -18.75 0.30
C LEU A 555 8.15 -18.58 -0.78
N CYS A 556 7.38 -17.49 -0.71
CA CYS A 556 6.34 -17.19 -1.69
C CYS A 556 6.86 -16.59 -3.02
N ASN A 557 8.17 -16.37 -3.17
CA ASN A 557 8.79 -15.61 -4.26
C ASN A 557 8.16 -14.22 -4.50
N HIS A 558 7.86 -13.48 -3.43
CA HIS A 558 7.36 -12.10 -3.51
C HIS A 558 8.51 -11.12 -3.72
N GLN A 559 8.98 -11.03 -4.96
CA GLN A 559 10.07 -10.13 -5.33
C GLN A 559 9.56 -8.71 -5.67
N ARG A 560 10.44 -7.73 -5.57
CA ARG A 560 10.27 -6.40 -6.15
C ARG A 560 11.58 -5.94 -6.77
N THR A 561 11.50 -5.13 -7.82
CA THR A 561 12.67 -4.43 -8.33
C THR A 561 13.15 -3.38 -7.33
N VAL A 562 14.47 -3.21 -7.24
CA VAL A 562 15.05 -2.09 -6.49
C VAL A 562 14.57 -0.80 -7.14
N THR A 563 13.96 0.07 -6.35
CA THR A 563 13.41 1.33 -6.87
C THR A 563 14.53 2.25 -7.36
N LYS A 564 14.32 2.99 -8.47
CA LYS A 564 15.32 3.91 -9.02
C LYS A 564 15.90 4.90 -7.99
N GLY A 565 15.09 5.35 -7.01
CA GLY A 565 15.52 6.24 -5.93
C GLY A 565 16.07 5.56 -4.67
N HIS A 566 16.35 4.25 -4.69
CA HIS A 566 16.78 3.53 -3.49
C HIS A 566 18.12 4.04 -2.96
N ALA A 567 19.11 4.21 -3.84
CA ALA A 567 20.44 4.72 -3.48
C ALA A 567 20.36 6.10 -2.79
N GLN A 568 19.61 7.04 -3.39
CA GLN A 568 19.38 8.37 -2.79
C GLN A 568 18.71 8.28 -1.42
N THR A 569 17.83 7.31 -1.22
CA THR A 569 17.14 7.14 0.06
C THR A 569 18.05 6.54 1.13
N VAL A 570 18.94 5.61 0.76
CA VAL A 570 19.98 5.04 1.62
C VAL A 570 20.99 6.12 1.99
N GLU A 571 21.44 6.90 1.01
CA GLU A 571 22.33 8.04 1.22
C GLU A 571 21.75 9.06 2.22
N LYS A 572 20.49 9.47 2.03
CA LYS A 572 19.81 10.35 3.00
C LYS A 572 19.77 9.79 4.42
N ALA A 573 19.58 8.48 4.56
CA ALA A 573 19.58 7.82 5.87
C ALA A 573 20.99 7.79 6.51
N ASN A 574 22.03 7.47 5.73
CA ASN A 574 23.42 7.55 6.18
C ASN A 574 23.80 8.98 6.59
N ASN A 575 23.42 9.97 5.79
CA ASN A 575 23.64 11.37 6.07
C ASN A 575 22.99 11.78 7.40
N ARG A 576 21.80 11.25 7.69
CA ARG A 576 21.10 11.51 8.94
C ARG A 576 21.77 10.84 10.14
N ILE A 577 22.32 9.63 9.96
CA ILE A 577 23.09 8.93 11.00
C ILE A 577 24.37 9.72 11.33
N GLN A 578 25.13 10.13 10.31
CA GLN A 578 26.32 10.97 10.47
C GLN A 578 26.02 12.29 11.21
N GLU A 579 24.89 12.94 10.89
CA GLU A 579 24.46 14.14 11.63
C GLU A 579 24.21 13.86 13.12
N LEU A 580 23.62 12.72 13.46
CA LEU A 580 23.38 12.32 14.85
C LEU A 580 24.69 11.95 15.56
N GLU A 581 25.61 11.28 14.88
CA GLU A 581 26.96 10.97 15.39
C GLU A 581 27.75 12.24 15.67
N TRP A 582 27.73 13.21 14.75
CA TRP A 582 28.33 14.53 14.99
C TRP A 582 27.70 15.24 16.19
N GLN A 583 26.37 15.23 16.32
CA GLN A 583 25.70 15.81 17.50
C GLN A 583 26.13 15.11 18.80
N LYS A 584 26.38 13.80 18.75
CA LYS A 584 26.87 13.02 19.89
C LYS A 584 28.29 13.44 20.26
N ILE A 585 29.21 13.51 19.29
CA ILE A 585 30.59 13.98 19.50
C ILE A 585 30.59 15.40 20.05
N ARG A 586 29.77 16.29 19.49
CA ARG A 586 29.60 17.67 19.96
C ARG A 586 29.18 17.73 21.44
N CYS A 587 28.26 16.88 21.87
CA CYS A 587 27.90 16.77 23.29
C CYS A 587 29.06 16.23 24.15
N LYS A 588 29.82 15.26 23.65
CA LYS A 588 31.00 14.72 24.36
C LYS A 588 32.10 15.78 24.51
N ARG A 589 32.37 16.60 23.48
CA ARG A 589 33.28 17.75 23.55
C ARG A 589 32.82 18.78 24.59
N ALA A 590 31.52 19.08 24.62
CA ALA A 590 30.94 19.96 25.64
C ALA A 590 31.11 19.44 27.08
N ILE A 591 31.03 18.11 27.29
CA ILE A 591 31.34 17.50 28.59
C ILE A 591 32.80 17.77 28.98
N LEU A 592 33.75 17.60 28.07
CA LEU A 592 35.17 17.83 28.33
C LEU A 592 35.51 19.30 28.54
N GLN A 593 34.73 20.23 27.99
CA GLN A 593 34.86 21.66 28.30
C GLN A 593 34.43 21.97 29.74
N LEU A 594 33.46 21.24 30.29
CA LEU A 594 33.01 21.41 31.68
C LEU A 594 33.91 20.69 32.69
N ASP A 595 34.37 19.48 32.38
CA ASP A 595 35.28 18.70 33.22
C ASP A 595 36.27 17.91 32.36
N LYS A 596 37.48 18.45 32.22
CA LYS A 596 38.58 17.86 31.44
C LYS A 596 39.10 16.56 32.05
N ASP A 597 38.94 16.35 33.36
CA ASP A 597 39.46 15.16 34.03
C ASP A 597 38.66 13.90 33.69
N LEU A 598 37.43 14.05 33.17
CA LEU A 598 36.60 12.93 32.72
C LEU A 598 37.26 12.13 31.59
N LEU A 599 38.08 12.76 30.74
CA LEU A 599 38.81 12.03 29.70
C LEU A 599 39.76 10.97 30.31
N LYS A 600 40.39 11.30 31.44
CA LYS A 600 41.28 10.38 32.16
C LYS A 600 40.51 9.35 32.98
N LYS A 601 39.37 9.73 33.55
CA LYS A 601 38.53 8.86 34.38
C LYS A 601 37.74 7.83 33.56
N GLU A 602 37.26 8.21 32.38
CA GLU A 602 36.36 7.40 31.54
C GLU A 602 36.83 7.38 30.06
N PRO A 603 38.06 6.94 29.74
CA PRO A 603 38.61 7.05 28.38
C PRO A 603 37.74 6.36 27.31
N LYS A 604 37.14 5.20 27.64
CA LYS A 604 36.24 4.47 26.74
C LYS A 604 34.99 5.27 26.34
N TYR A 605 34.46 6.12 27.22
CA TYR A 605 33.27 6.91 26.91
C TYR A 605 33.56 7.96 25.82
N PHE A 606 34.82 8.38 25.68
CA PHE A 606 35.26 9.40 24.73
C PHE A 606 36.06 8.84 23.55
N GLU A 607 36.09 7.52 23.34
CA GLU A 607 36.90 6.89 22.27
C GLU A 607 36.54 7.42 20.87
N GLU A 608 35.27 7.75 20.67
CA GLU A 608 34.69 8.18 19.40
C GLU A 608 34.88 9.68 19.10
N ILE A 609 35.57 10.44 19.97
CA ILE A 609 35.57 11.92 19.91
C ILE A 609 36.28 12.49 18.67
N ASP A 610 37.16 11.68 18.08
CA ASP A 610 37.98 11.99 16.91
C ASP A 610 37.57 11.18 15.66
N ASP A 611 36.42 10.49 15.70
CA ASP A 611 35.94 9.65 14.58
C ASP A 611 35.56 10.47 13.32
N LEU A 612 35.24 11.75 13.49
CA LEU A 612 34.89 12.67 12.41
C LEU A 612 36.02 13.65 12.14
N THR A 613 36.46 13.72 10.89
CA THR A 613 37.44 14.72 10.46
C THR A 613 36.81 16.11 10.38
N LYS A 614 37.64 17.17 10.37
CA LYS A 614 37.15 18.54 10.15
C LYS A 614 36.44 18.70 8.80
N GLU A 615 36.80 17.90 7.79
CA GLU A 615 36.14 17.91 6.48
C GLU A 615 34.75 17.27 6.54
N ASP A 616 34.59 16.18 7.30
CA ASP A 616 33.29 15.55 7.54
C ASP A 616 32.35 16.50 8.30
N GLU A 617 32.87 17.16 9.34
CA GLU A 617 32.12 18.16 10.11
C GLU A 617 31.66 19.32 9.24
N ALA A 618 32.54 19.87 8.40
CA ALA A 618 32.19 20.93 7.45
C ALA A 618 31.09 20.50 6.47
N THR A 619 31.14 19.26 6.00
CA THR A 619 30.11 18.68 5.12
C THR A 619 28.77 18.52 5.85
N ILE A 620 28.79 18.06 7.10
CA ILE A 620 27.61 17.98 7.96
C ILE A 620 26.99 19.36 8.20
N HIS A 621 27.82 20.35 8.57
CA HIS A 621 27.37 21.73 8.81
C HIS A 621 26.69 22.31 7.58
N LYS A 622 27.32 22.19 6.41
CA LYS A 622 26.75 22.64 5.15
C LYS A 622 25.38 22.02 4.89
N ARG A 623 25.23 20.69 5.03
CA ARG A 623 23.94 20.00 4.86
C ARG A 623 22.85 20.51 5.81
N ILE A 624 23.20 20.78 7.07
CA ILE A 624 22.26 21.30 8.07
C ILE A 624 21.82 22.72 7.71
N ILE A 625 22.75 23.58 7.31
CA ILE A 625 22.47 24.97 6.93
C ILE A 625 21.61 25.03 5.67
N ASP A 626 21.96 24.30 4.62
CA ASP A 626 21.20 24.25 3.36
C ASP A 626 19.74 23.80 3.62
N ARG A 627 19.54 22.80 4.48
CA ARG A 627 18.21 22.31 4.87
C ARG A 627 17.39 23.35 5.64
N GLU A 628 18.00 24.13 6.53
CA GLU A 628 17.30 25.19 7.28
C GLU A 628 16.91 26.35 6.36
N ILE A 629 17.79 26.76 5.42
CA ILE A 629 17.48 27.78 4.41
C ILE A 629 16.26 27.35 3.60
N GLU A 630 16.29 26.13 3.05
CA GLU A 630 15.20 25.58 2.23
C GLU A 630 13.89 25.51 3.03
N LYS A 631 13.96 25.09 4.30
CA LYS A 631 12.80 25.02 5.21
C LYS A 631 12.15 26.38 5.42
N TYR A 632 12.93 27.44 5.69
CA TYR A 632 12.38 28.79 5.90
C TYR A 632 11.83 29.41 4.62
N GLN A 633 12.50 29.20 3.48
CA GLN A 633 11.99 29.61 2.17
C GLN A 633 10.64 28.93 1.87
N ARG A 634 10.54 27.61 2.04
CA ARG A 634 9.28 26.85 1.85
C ARG A 634 8.20 27.28 2.84
N LYS A 635 8.56 27.59 4.08
CA LYS A 635 7.62 28.10 5.09
C LYS A 635 7.07 29.46 4.67
N PHE A 636 7.91 30.38 4.20
CA PHE A 636 7.50 31.71 3.75
C PHE A 636 6.53 31.65 2.59
N VAL A 637 6.85 30.85 1.56
CA VAL A 637 5.95 30.62 0.41
C VAL A 637 4.61 30.05 0.88
N ARG A 638 4.62 29.03 1.75
CA ARG A 638 3.39 28.39 2.25
C ARG A 638 2.50 29.34 3.06
N GLU A 639 3.10 30.18 3.90
CA GLU A 639 2.35 31.13 4.73
C GLU A 639 1.74 32.24 3.86
N ASN A 640 2.49 32.76 2.88
CA ASN A 640 1.98 33.74 1.94
C ASN A 640 0.89 33.17 1.03
N ASP A 641 1.00 31.92 0.59
CA ASP A 641 -0.07 31.23 -0.14
C ASP A 641 -1.35 31.14 0.69
N LYS A 642 -1.23 30.82 1.99
CA LYS A 642 -2.36 30.75 2.91
C LYS A 642 -2.99 32.14 3.11
N ARG A 643 -2.19 33.16 3.40
CA ARG A 643 -2.67 34.54 3.59
C ARG A 643 -3.33 35.10 2.35
N LYS A 644 -2.75 34.87 1.17
CA LYS A 644 -3.35 35.23 -0.12
C LYS A 644 -4.74 34.60 -0.30
N PHE A 645 -4.88 33.32 0.03
CA PHE A 645 -6.16 32.62 -0.02
C PHE A 645 -7.19 33.19 0.97
N GLU A 646 -6.75 33.54 2.18
CA GLU A 646 -7.58 34.16 3.23
C GLU A 646 -7.81 35.67 3.02
N LYS A 647 -7.28 36.25 1.94
CA LYS A 647 -7.30 37.70 1.63
C LYS A 647 -6.66 38.57 2.71
N GLU A 648 -5.67 38.04 3.40
CA GLU A 648 -4.83 38.76 4.36
C GLU A 648 -3.59 39.37 3.68
N GLU A 649 -2.97 40.35 4.35
CA GLU A 649 -1.72 40.96 3.88
C GLU A 649 -0.56 39.94 3.88
N LEU A 650 0.16 39.88 2.76
CA LEU A 650 1.32 39.01 2.61
C LEU A 650 2.41 39.38 3.63
N LEU A 651 3.13 38.38 4.12
CA LEU A 651 4.34 38.61 4.87
C LEU A 651 5.36 39.34 4.00
N PRO A 652 5.97 40.42 4.50
CA PRO A 652 7.03 41.11 3.79
C PRO A 652 8.29 40.26 3.71
N GLU A 653 9.13 40.50 2.71
CA GLU A 653 10.44 39.83 2.57
C GLU A 653 11.35 40.04 3.78
N SER A 654 11.16 41.13 4.53
CA SER A 654 11.87 41.37 5.80
C SER A 654 11.65 40.24 6.81
N GLN A 655 10.49 39.59 6.81
CA GLN A 655 10.22 38.45 7.69
C GLN A 655 11.05 37.21 7.29
N LEU A 656 11.19 36.95 5.99
CA LEU A 656 12.06 35.87 5.51
C LEU A 656 13.52 36.18 5.84
N LYS A 657 13.94 37.44 5.68
CA LYS A 657 15.29 37.89 6.04
C LYS A 657 15.59 37.68 7.52
N GLU A 658 14.66 38.04 8.41
CA GLU A 658 14.78 37.79 9.86
C GLU A 658 14.90 36.29 10.19
N TRP A 659 14.19 35.43 9.44
CA TRP A 659 14.32 33.98 9.62
C TRP A 659 15.66 33.44 9.11
N LEU A 660 16.15 33.96 7.98
CA LEU A 660 17.45 33.57 7.42
C LEU A 660 18.62 34.12 8.24
N GLU A 661 18.47 35.25 8.91
CA GLU A 661 19.48 35.80 9.84
C GLU A 661 19.76 34.83 10.98
N LYS A 662 18.73 34.17 11.53
CA LYS A 662 18.89 33.09 12.52
C LYS A 662 19.64 31.88 11.97
N VAL A 663 19.59 31.63 10.66
CA VAL A 663 20.36 30.57 10.01
C VAL A 663 21.82 31.02 9.82
N ASP A 664 22.05 32.28 9.49
CA ASP A 664 23.39 32.86 9.38
C ASP A 664 24.12 32.90 10.74
N GLU A 665 23.42 33.22 11.83
CA GLU A 665 23.97 33.13 13.20
C GLU A 665 24.46 31.70 13.50
N LYS A 666 23.65 30.69 13.17
CA LYS A 666 23.99 29.28 13.33
C LYS A 666 25.15 28.85 12.43
N LYS A 667 25.24 29.41 11.22
CA LYS A 667 26.37 29.20 10.31
C LYS A 667 27.66 29.75 10.91
N GLN A 668 27.62 30.95 11.49
CA GLN A 668 28.76 31.56 12.16
C GLN A 668 29.19 30.78 13.43
N GLU A 669 28.23 30.26 14.21
CA GLU A 669 28.50 29.34 15.34
C GLU A 669 29.31 28.13 14.86
N PHE A 670 28.86 27.47 13.79
CA PHE A 670 29.52 26.31 13.21
C PHE A 670 30.90 26.60 12.63
N GLU A 671 31.08 27.74 11.95
CA GLU A 671 32.38 28.17 11.44
C GLU A 671 33.38 28.47 12.57
N LYS A 672 32.91 29.00 13.71
CA LYS A 672 33.76 29.20 14.90
C LYS A 672 34.15 27.86 15.50
N GLU A 673 33.20 26.95 15.69
CA GLU A 673 33.44 25.61 16.25
C GLU A 673 34.44 24.80 15.41
N LEU A 674 34.38 24.86 14.08
CA LEU A 674 35.37 24.23 13.17
C LEU A 674 36.80 24.78 13.36
N LYS A 675 36.92 26.07 13.63
CA LYS A 675 38.21 26.75 13.81
C LYS A 675 38.80 26.46 15.20
N THR A 676 38.01 26.61 16.25
CA THR A 676 38.47 26.49 17.65
C THR A 676 38.49 25.05 18.15
N GLY A 677 37.65 24.17 17.60
CA GLY A 677 37.35 22.86 18.19
C GLY A 677 36.50 22.95 19.47
N GLU A 678 36.08 24.16 19.86
CA GLU A 678 35.32 24.44 21.07
C GLU A 678 33.84 24.61 20.74
N VAL A 679 32.99 23.90 21.46
CA VAL A 679 31.54 23.94 21.30
C VAL A 679 30.95 25.10 22.10
N GLU A 680 29.95 25.79 21.55
CA GLU A 680 29.20 26.82 22.28
C GLU A 680 28.22 26.17 23.27
N LEU A 681 28.48 26.37 24.57
CA LEU A 681 27.68 25.79 25.65
C LEU A 681 26.32 26.51 25.75
N LYS A 682 25.26 25.84 25.30
CA LYS A 682 23.88 26.33 25.44
C LYS A 682 23.48 26.40 26.91
N SER A 683 22.53 27.28 27.24
CA SER A 683 21.97 27.39 28.60
C SER A 683 21.40 26.07 29.15
N SER A 684 20.96 25.17 28.26
CA SER A 684 20.52 23.81 28.61
C SER A 684 21.63 22.87 29.05
N TRP A 685 22.90 23.18 28.72
CA TRP A 685 24.09 22.37 28.99
C TRP A 685 24.82 22.84 30.25
N ASN A 686 24.06 23.03 31.33
CA ASN A 686 24.58 23.59 32.58
C ASN A 686 25.12 22.54 33.58
N SER A 687 25.08 21.25 33.24
CA SER A 687 25.73 20.19 34.02
C SER A 687 26.15 19.02 33.14
N VAL A 688 27.23 18.34 33.53
CA VAL A 688 27.73 17.13 32.85
C VAL A 688 26.64 16.06 32.75
N GLU A 689 25.86 15.85 33.81
CA GLU A 689 24.79 14.85 33.85
C GLU A 689 23.72 15.09 32.78
N LYS A 690 23.32 16.35 32.55
CA LYS A 690 22.32 16.66 31.52
C LYS A 690 22.85 16.40 30.11
N ILE A 691 24.13 16.69 29.87
CA ILE A 691 24.75 16.43 28.57
C ILE A 691 24.93 14.92 28.37
N LYS A 692 25.32 14.16 29.42
CA LYS A 692 25.35 12.68 29.37
C LYS A 692 23.96 12.09 29.04
N ALA A 693 22.89 12.59 29.64
CA ALA A 693 21.53 12.17 29.30
C ALA A 693 21.11 12.52 27.85
N GLN A 694 21.67 13.59 27.28
CA GLN A 694 21.47 13.93 25.87
C GLN A 694 22.27 13.01 24.94
N VAL A 695 23.50 12.63 25.32
CA VAL A 695 24.31 11.64 24.61
C VAL A 695 23.58 10.30 24.56
N GLU A 696 23.03 9.82 25.68
CA GLU A 696 22.28 8.56 25.72
C GLU A 696 21.07 8.58 24.76
N LYS A 697 20.33 9.70 24.70
CA LYS A 697 19.22 9.86 23.75
C LYS A 697 19.69 9.86 22.29
N LEU A 698 20.85 10.45 22.00
CA LEU A 698 21.43 10.44 20.66
C LEU A 698 21.89 9.03 20.28
N GLU A 699 22.52 8.29 21.19
CA GLU A 699 22.92 6.89 20.98
C GLU A 699 21.71 6.00 20.67
N GLN A 700 20.62 6.12 21.44
CA GLN A 700 19.36 5.40 21.16
C GLN A 700 18.78 5.74 19.78
N ARG A 701 18.85 7.02 19.37
CA ARG A 701 18.41 7.46 18.03
C ARG A 701 19.29 6.91 16.93
N ILE A 702 20.62 6.96 17.08
CA ILE A 702 21.59 6.39 16.13
C ILE A 702 21.34 4.90 15.96
N GLN A 703 21.18 4.16 17.06
CA GLN A 703 20.88 2.73 17.01
C GLN A 703 19.56 2.45 16.28
N THR A 704 18.51 3.23 16.58
CA THR A 704 17.21 3.09 15.92
C THR A 704 17.29 3.39 14.42
N SER A 705 17.95 4.47 14.02
CA SER A 705 18.14 4.84 12.61
C SER A 705 18.98 3.81 11.85
N SER A 706 20.03 3.27 12.48
CA SER A 706 20.87 2.21 11.91
C SER A 706 20.08 0.92 11.68
N ILE A 707 19.24 0.54 12.65
CA ILE A 707 18.33 -0.62 12.52
C ILE A 707 17.34 -0.41 11.37
N GLN A 708 16.75 0.79 11.26
CA GLN A 708 15.81 1.11 10.17
C GLN A 708 16.48 1.10 8.80
N LEU A 709 17.72 1.58 8.71
CA LEU A 709 18.51 1.54 7.48
C LEU A 709 18.77 0.08 7.06
N LYS A 710 19.28 -0.74 7.98
CA LYS A 710 19.51 -2.17 7.76
C LYS A 710 18.25 -2.88 7.27
N ASP A 711 17.12 -2.65 7.93
CA ASP A 711 15.83 -3.22 7.53
C ASP A 711 15.45 -2.82 6.09
N LYS A 712 15.73 -1.58 5.69
CA LYS A 712 15.41 -1.06 4.37
C LYS A 712 16.25 -1.67 3.26
N GLU A 713 17.55 -1.85 3.51
CA GLU A 713 18.50 -2.44 2.57
C GLU A 713 18.22 -3.94 2.37
N GLU A 714 18.06 -4.68 3.47
CA GLU A 714 17.80 -6.12 3.42
C GLU A 714 16.43 -6.45 2.79
N ASN A 715 15.47 -5.53 2.83
CA ASN A 715 14.16 -5.67 2.16
C ASN A 715 14.09 -5.01 0.78
N SER A 716 15.20 -4.51 0.22
CA SER A 716 15.22 -3.73 -1.02
C SER A 716 14.63 -4.47 -2.22
N GLN A 717 14.81 -5.81 -2.27
CA GLN A 717 14.37 -6.70 -3.34
C GLN A 717 13.13 -7.54 -2.99
N VAL A 718 12.57 -7.39 -1.79
CA VAL A 718 11.47 -8.23 -1.29
C VAL A 718 10.19 -7.43 -1.03
N SER A 719 9.05 -7.98 -1.42
CA SER A 719 7.72 -7.38 -1.25
C SER A 719 7.00 -7.91 0.00
N LEU A 720 7.38 -7.36 1.16
CA LEU A 720 6.81 -7.73 2.47
C LEU A 720 5.30 -7.47 2.62
N GLY A 721 4.77 -6.50 1.88
CA GLY A 721 3.35 -6.16 1.95
C GLY A 721 2.45 -7.27 1.38
N THR A 722 2.91 -7.97 0.35
CA THR A 722 2.11 -9.00 -0.33
C THR A 722 1.90 -10.21 0.58
N SER A 723 2.95 -10.70 1.23
CA SER A 723 2.86 -11.77 2.22
C SER A 723 2.00 -11.36 3.41
N LYS A 724 2.29 -10.19 4.01
CA LYS A 724 1.61 -9.71 5.22
C LYS A 724 0.10 -9.52 5.05
N ILE A 725 -0.36 -9.05 3.90
CA ILE A 725 -1.77 -8.68 3.71
C ILE A 725 -2.63 -9.87 3.25
N ASN A 726 -2.04 -10.80 2.49
CA ASN A 726 -2.82 -11.81 1.75
C ASN A 726 -2.55 -13.26 2.17
N TYR A 727 -1.37 -13.59 2.69
CA TYR A 727 -0.95 -14.99 2.90
C TYR A 727 -0.62 -15.33 4.35
N ILE A 728 -0.24 -14.33 5.16
CA ILE A 728 -0.02 -14.50 6.60
C ILE A 728 -1.32 -14.23 7.34
N ASP A 729 -1.74 -15.16 8.21
CA ASP A 729 -2.86 -14.94 9.11
C ASP A 729 -2.59 -13.71 10.00
N PRO A 730 -3.41 -12.64 9.92
CA PRO A 730 -3.16 -11.41 10.66
C PRO A 730 -3.13 -11.62 12.18
N ARG A 731 -3.78 -12.67 12.71
CA ARG A 731 -3.75 -13.02 14.14
C ARG A 731 -2.33 -13.31 14.63
N LEU A 732 -1.45 -13.85 13.78
CA LEU A 732 -0.03 -14.04 14.12
C LEU A 732 0.68 -12.71 14.40
N SER A 733 0.32 -11.67 13.65
CA SER A 733 0.89 -10.33 13.85
C SER A 733 0.36 -9.69 15.13
N VAL A 734 -0.92 -9.93 15.45
CA VAL A 734 -1.56 -9.49 16.69
C VAL A 734 -0.94 -10.19 17.90
N VAL A 735 -0.75 -11.51 17.84
CA VAL A 735 -0.06 -12.30 18.88
C VAL A 735 1.35 -11.75 19.11
N PHE A 736 2.10 -11.47 18.04
CA PHE A 736 3.41 -10.83 18.16
C PHE A 736 3.32 -9.46 18.87
N CYS A 737 2.38 -8.60 18.48
CA CYS A 737 2.20 -7.30 19.14
C CYS A 737 1.89 -7.44 20.64
N LYS A 738 0.95 -8.32 21.01
CA LYS A 738 0.55 -8.53 22.41
C LYS A 738 1.67 -9.17 23.24
N LYS A 739 2.28 -10.25 22.73
CA LYS A 739 3.33 -11.00 23.43
C LYS A 739 4.61 -10.18 23.63
N TYR A 740 4.95 -9.31 22.69
CA TYR A 740 6.21 -8.56 22.70
C TYR A 740 6.03 -7.08 23.08
N ASP A 741 4.83 -6.67 23.49
CA ASP A 741 4.50 -5.27 23.83
C ASP A 741 4.93 -4.29 22.71
N VAL A 742 4.59 -4.66 21.47
CA VAL A 742 4.84 -3.83 20.28
C VAL A 742 3.52 -3.18 19.87
N PRO A 743 3.44 -1.83 19.81
CA PRO A 743 2.22 -1.15 19.41
C PRO A 743 1.77 -1.59 18.02
N ILE A 744 0.50 -1.99 17.89
CA ILE A 744 -0.05 -2.59 16.66
C ILE A 744 0.07 -1.65 15.45
N GLU A 745 0.05 -0.33 15.68
CA GLU A 745 0.21 0.70 14.67
C GLU A 745 1.60 0.73 14.03
N LYS A 746 2.61 0.13 14.67
CA LYS A 746 3.95 -0.02 14.08
C LYS A 746 4.01 -1.19 13.09
N ILE A 747 3.07 -2.14 13.16
CA ILE A 747 2.99 -3.30 12.24
C ILE A 747 1.90 -3.11 11.18
N PHE A 748 0.73 -2.60 11.59
CA PHE A 748 -0.42 -2.34 10.73
C PHE A 748 -0.72 -0.84 10.62
N THR A 749 -0.73 -0.34 9.39
CA THR A 749 -1.22 1.00 9.07
C THR A 749 -2.71 1.13 9.42
N LYS A 750 -3.25 2.36 9.47
CA LYS A 750 -4.67 2.60 9.77
C LYS A 750 -5.61 1.71 8.95
N THR A 751 -5.45 1.68 7.63
CA THR A 751 -6.25 0.85 6.71
C THR A 751 -6.11 -0.65 6.98
N LEU A 752 -4.92 -1.12 7.39
CA LEU A 752 -4.75 -2.53 7.75
C LEU A 752 -5.36 -2.88 9.11
N ARG A 753 -5.39 -1.94 10.06
CA ARG A 753 -6.10 -2.13 11.33
C ARG A 753 -7.61 -2.19 11.11
N GLU A 754 -8.15 -1.38 10.21
CA GLU A 754 -9.55 -1.45 9.80
C GLU A 754 -9.87 -2.79 9.11
N LYS A 755 -9.02 -3.24 8.17
CA LYS A 755 -9.17 -4.55 7.51
C LYS A 755 -9.13 -5.71 8.50
N PHE A 756 -8.15 -5.70 9.41
CA PHE A 756 -7.86 -6.81 10.32
C PHE A 756 -8.41 -6.58 11.72
N LYS A 757 -9.42 -5.73 11.87
CA LYS A 757 -10.07 -5.47 13.16
C LYS A 757 -10.54 -6.76 13.83
N TRP A 758 -11.13 -7.67 13.04
CA TRP A 758 -11.54 -8.99 13.50
C TRP A 758 -10.39 -9.79 14.13
N ALA A 759 -9.17 -9.71 13.59
CA ALA A 759 -8.01 -10.38 14.13
C ALA A 759 -7.47 -9.69 15.37
N ILE A 760 -7.53 -8.35 15.44
CA ILE A 760 -7.05 -7.57 16.58
C ILE A 760 -7.88 -7.86 17.84
N GLU A 761 -9.19 -8.01 17.68
CA GLU A 761 -10.13 -8.19 18.79
C GLU A 761 -10.37 -9.65 19.17
N SER A 762 -10.20 -10.62 18.25
CA SER A 762 -10.58 -12.02 18.49
C SER A 762 -9.53 -12.91 19.15
N VAL A 763 -8.27 -12.48 19.30
CA VAL A 763 -7.19 -13.34 19.83
C VAL A 763 -6.39 -12.69 20.94
N ASP A 764 -5.86 -13.49 21.86
CA ASP A 764 -4.89 -13.08 22.88
C ASP A 764 -3.44 -13.36 22.46
N GLU A 765 -2.47 -13.14 23.34
CA GLU A 765 -1.05 -13.45 23.13
C GLU A 765 -0.71 -14.95 23.03
N ASN A 766 -1.65 -15.85 23.35
CA ASN A 766 -1.43 -17.29 23.41
C ASN A 766 -1.99 -18.03 22.18
N TRP A 767 -2.74 -17.33 21.33
CA TRP A 767 -3.30 -17.91 20.11
C TRP A 767 -2.21 -18.46 19.18
N ARG A 768 -2.50 -19.61 18.56
CA ARG A 768 -1.61 -20.26 17.58
C ARG A 768 -2.36 -20.67 16.32
N PHE A 769 -1.68 -20.47 15.20
CA PHE A 769 -2.04 -21.06 13.90
C PHE A 769 -1.68 -22.55 13.91
#